data_AF-A0A7C4X8J6-F1
#
_entry.id   AF-A0A7C4X8J6-F1
#
_cell.length_a   1.000
_cell.length_b   1.000
_cell.length_c   1.000
_cell.angle_alpha   90.00
_cell.angle_beta   90.00
_cell.angle_gamma   90.00
#
_symmetry.space_group_name_H-M   'P 1'
#
loop_
_entity.id
_entity.type
_entity.pdbx_description
1 polymer ?
#
loop_
_entity_poly.entity_id
_entity_poly.type
_entity_poly.pdbx_seq_one_letter_code
_entity_poly.pdbx_strand_id
1 'polypeptide(L)'
;MPKQIIKRDGTICDFQADKIYQAIEKALLATNEDPSQAKKIGDEVIKKIEEKFGELKPHIEDIQDIIEESLVNNNKLNTAKAYILYRQKRTELRNKKGMMGIKDSLKLSLNSLRILNERYLLHDSSGRTVETPAEMFKRVARAIAMVDANYGEDEKRSEEEFYKMMINLEFLPNSPTLMNAGTELGQLSACFVLPIEDSLMSIFETLKNTALIHQSGGGTGFSFSQIRPRGDVVKSTMGIASGPLSFMRIYDTATEVIKQGGKRRGANMGILRVDHPDILEFINAKEKEGVLSNFNISVSVTDDFIYRAINNQGYDLINPRTGRPVKSVNARDVFDMIVLSAWKTGDPGMIFIDEINRKNPTPQLGMIESTNPCGEVPLLPYESCNLGSINLGRMFVNGKFSYEKLKEVIHLSIHFLDNVIDVNRYPLLEIEKMTRGNRKIGLGIMGFADCLIMMNIPYDSNEAINFARELGSFIQNEAKRASQELGAKRGSFPNIEKSIYKDSKPMRNATVTSIAPTGSISAIAEASSGIEPLFSVGYLRHILDTTMLFIHPIFEEIAKKRGFYSQDLIAEIVRSGSLQKIKGIPEDVKRLFPIAHEIPPEFHIKIQATFQNYVDNAVSKTINLPEDATFDEARAAFLLAHKLKCKGITVYRYNSKRIQVLEFGDINYYKKICGTGVCEI
;
A
#
# COMPACT_ATOMS: atom_id res chain seq x y z
N MET A 1 -7.81 -18.39 46.68
CA MET A 1 -7.58 -17.54 45.50
C MET A 1 -8.29 -18.13 44.28
N PRO A 2 -8.96 -17.31 43.44
CA PRO A 2 -9.63 -17.80 42.24
C PRO A 2 -8.65 -18.47 41.27
N LYS A 3 -9.01 -19.65 40.76
CA LYS A 3 -8.22 -20.32 39.72
C LYS A 3 -8.55 -19.84 38.31
N GLN A 4 -9.78 -19.35 38.12
CA GLN A 4 -10.32 -18.95 36.83
C GLN A 4 -11.16 -17.68 36.95
N ILE A 5 -11.30 -16.96 35.85
CA ILE A 5 -12.11 -15.75 35.73
C ILE A 5 -13.05 -15.84 34.53
N ILE A 6 -14.17 -15.11 34.60
CA ILE A 6 -15.12 -14.96 33.48
C ILE A 6 -14.76 -13.69 32.72
N LYS A 7 -14.44 -13.82 31.42
CA LYS A 7 -14.20 -12.68 30.53
C LYS A 7 -15.53 -12.03 30.12
N ARG A 8 -15.44 -10.81 29.57
CA ARG A 8 -16.60 -10.01 29.12
C ARG A 8 -17.49 -10.71 28.08
N ASP A 9 -16.94 -11.66 27.32
CA ASP A 9 -17.65 -12.46 26.32
C ASP A 9 -18.22 -13.77 26.88
N GLY A 10 -18.16 -13.96 28.21
CA GLY A 10 -18.59 -15.16 28.91
C GLY A 10 -17.57 -16.30 28.89
N THR A 11 -16.46 -16.18 28.17
CA THR A 11 -15.43 -17.22 28.14
C THR A 11 -14.66 -17.31 29.45
N ILE A 12 -14.21 -18.52 29.81
CA ILE A 12 -13.46 -18.76 31.05
C ILE A 12 -11.97 -18.83 30.73
N CYS A 13 -11.12 -18.18 31.51
CA CYS A 13 -9.68 -18.35 31.43
C CYS A 13 -9.02 -18.41 32.82
N ASP A 14 -7.78 -18.87 32.86
CA ASP A 14 -7.03 -18.95 34.11
C ASP A 14 -6.75 -17.57 34.70
N PHE A 15 -6.79 -17.49 36.03
CA PHE A 15 -6.42 -16.29 36.76
C PHE A 15 -4.90 -16.08 36.68
N GLN A 16 -4.48 -14.87 36.31
CA GLN A 16 -3.07 -14.50 36.18
C GLN A 16 -2.79 -13.22 36.95
N ALA A 17 -2.16 -13.33 38.12
CA ALA A 17 -1.80 -12.20 38.97
C ALA A 17 -0.94 -11.15 38.23
N ASP A 18 -0.03 -11.61 37.36
CA ASP A 18 0.86 -10.73 36.58
C ASP A 18 0.12 -9.70 35.72
N LYS A 19 -1.08 -10.04 35.25
CA LYS A 19 -1.91 -9.10 34.47
C LYS A 19 -2.42 -7.93 35.30
N ILE A 20 -2.61 -8.12 36.61
CA ILE A 20 -3.02 -7.08 37.54
C ILE A 20 -1.85 -6.11 37.75
N TYR A 21 -0.65 -6.62 38.07
CA TYR A 21 0.54 -5.80 38.22
C TYR A 21 0.82 -4.96 36.98
N GLN A 22 0.80 -5.57 35.79
CA GLN A 22 1.01 -4.87 34.52
C GLN A 22 -0.06 -3.81 34.24
N ALA A 23 -1.31 -4.04 34.64
CA ALA A 23 -2.37 -3.06 34.45
C ALA A 23 -2.17 -1.83 35.34
N ILE A 24 -1.78 -2.04 36.60
CA ILE A 24 -1.49 -0.97 37.56
C ILE A 24 -0.22 -0.21 37.15
N GLU A 25 0.84 -0.92 36.78
CA GLU A 25 2.10 -0.34 36.33
C GLU A 25 1.89 0.57 35.12
N LYS A 26 1.13 0.12 34.12
CA LYS A 26 0.78 0.95 32.95
C LYS A 26 -0.02 2.18 33.33
N ALA A 27 -0.92 2.06 34.33
CA ALA A 27 -1.70 3.19 34.80
C ALA A 27 -0.82 4.25 35.48
N LEU A 28 0.10 3.82 36.35
CA LEU A 28 1.06 4.69 37.04
C LEU A 28 2.00 5.37 36.05
N LEU A 29 2.52 4.61 35.07
CA LEU A 29 3.35 5.17 34.00
C LEU A 29 2.60 6.21 33.15
N ALA A 30 1.31 5.99 32.87
CA ALA A 30 0.50 6.91 32.08
C ALA A 30 0.25 8.25 32.78
N THR A 31 0.40 8.32 34.10
CA THR A 31 0.24 9.53 34.92
C THR A 31 1.55 10.07 35.48
N ASN A 32 2.70 9.56 35.01
CA ASN A 32 4.05 9.88 35.52
C ASN A 32 4.21 9.65 37.03
N GLU A 33 3.50 8.65 37.58
CA GLU A 33 3.68 8.19 38.96
C GLU A 33 4.67 7.01 39.03
N ASP A 34 5.23 6.79 40.22
CA ASP A 34 6.26 5.77 40.47
C ASP A 34 5.73 4.33 40.21
N PRO A 35 6.21 3.64 39.16
CA PRO A 35 5.76 2.30 38.80
C PRO A 35 6.19 1.23 39.80
N SER A 36 7.20 1.48 40.65
CA SER A 36 7.64 0.50 41.66
C SER A 36 6.54 0.15 42.67
N GLN A 37 5.54 1.03 42.81
CA GLN A 37 4.39 0.85 43.69
C GLN A 37 3.35 -0.12 43.11
N ALA A 38 3.44 -0.48 41.82
CA ALA A 38 2.49 -1.38 41.17
C ALA A 38 2.41 -2.75 41.84
N LYS A 39 3.54 -3.27 42.33
CA LYS A 39 3.58 -4.54 43.04
C LYS A 39 2.80 -4.47 44.35
N LYS A 40 3.08 -3.46 45.17
CA LYS A 40 2.39 -3.25 46.46
C LYS A 40 0.87 -3.12 46.27
N ILE A 41 0.44 -2.26 45.35
CA ILE A 41 -0.99 -2.04 45.08
C ILE A 41 -1.61 -3.31 44.48
N GLY A 42 -0.88 -4.03 43.62
CA GLY A 42 -1.35 -5.29 43.05
C GLY A 42 -1.49 -6.41 44.08
N ASP A 43 -0.58 -6.50 45.06
CA ASP A 43 -0.67 -7.46 46.17
C ASP A 43 -1.95 -7.18 47.00
N GLU A 44 -2.27 -5.91 47.25
CA GLU A 44 -3.52 -5.50 47.91
C GLU A 44 -4.77 -5.87 47.09
N VAL A 45 -4.73 -5.67 45.77
CA VAL A 45 -5.82 -6.07 44.86
C VAL A 45 -6.02 -7.58 44.89
N ILE A 46 -4.94 -8.37 44.82
CA ILE A 46 -5.01 -9.84 44.84
C ILE A 46 -5.59 -10.32 46.16
N LYS A 47 -5.16 -9.73 47.28
CA LYS A 47 -5.71 -10.03 48.61
C LYS A 47 -7.21 -9.76 48.67
N LYS A 48 -7.67 -8.59 48.19
CA LYS A 48 -9.11 -8.25 48.12
C LYS A 48 -9.89 -9.20 47.22
N ILE A 49 -9.32 -9.63 46.09
CA ILE A 49 -9.94 -10.62 45.20
C ILE A 49 -10.09 -11.97 45.92
N GLU A 50 -9.06 -12.40 46.64
CA GLU A 50 -9.11 -13.64 47.42
C GLU A 50 -10.14 -13.58 48.54
N GLU A 51 -10.19 -12.48 49.29
CA GLU A 51 -11.18 -12.27 50.36
C GLU A 51 -12.61 -12.22 49.83
N LYS A 52 -12.84 -11.56 48.69
CA LYS A 52 -14.19 -11.35 48.14
C LYS A 52 -14.73 -12.56 47.37
N PHE A 53 -13.87 -13.30 46.67
CA PHE A 53 -14.30 -14.38 45.76
C PHE A 53 -13.87 -15.77 46.21
N GLY A 54 -12.81 -15.93 46.99
CA GLY A 54 -12.34 -17.26 47.44
C GLY A 54 -12.03 -18.19 46.26
N GLU A 55 -12.88 -19.21 46.05
CA GLU A 55 -12.83 -20.14 44.90
C GLU A 55 -13.82 -19.80 43.78
N LEU A 56 -14.72 -18.83 43.98
CA LEU A 56 -15.66 -18.36 42.96
C LEU A 56 -14.91 -17.71 41.80
N LYS A 57 -15.51 -17.76 40.61
CA LYS A 57 -14.94 -17.18 39.38
C LYS A 57 -15.40 -15.72 39.25
N PRO A 58 -14.57 -14.73 39.61
CA PRO A 58 -14.96 -13.33 39.42
C PRO A 58 -15.12 -13.02 37.94
N HIS A 59 -16.02 -12.09 37.63
CA HIS A 59 -16.06 -11.48 36.32
C HIS A 59 -14.90 -10.48 36.19
N ILE A 60 -14.39 -10.29 34.98
CA ILE A 60 -13.26 -9.38 34.75
C ILE A 60 -13.55 -7.94 35.19
N GLU A 61 -14.82 -7.50 35.18
CA GLU A 61 -15.20 -6.17 35.69
C GLU A 61 -15.07 -6.07 37.21
N ASP A 62 -15.34 -7.14 37.95
CA ASP A 62 -15.14 -7.15 39.41
C ASP A 62 -13.67 -6.90 39.78
N ILE A 63 -12.75 -7.46 38.99
CA ILE A 63 -11.31 -7.27 39.16
C ILE A 63 -10.93 -5.82 38.86
N GLN A 64 -11.52 -5.22 37.83
CA GLN A 64 -11.27 -3.82 37.46
C GLN A 64 -11.76 -2.86 38.56
N ASP A 65 -12.94 -3.12 39.12
CA ASP A 65 -13.50 -2.32 40.22
C ASP A 65 -12.58 -2.35 41.46
N ILE A 66 -12.02 -3.52 41.79
CA ILE A 66 -11.07 -3.65 42.92
C ILE A 66 -9.77 -2.90 42.64
N ILE A 67 -9.28 -2.89 41.39
CA ILE A 67 -8.10 -2.10 41.00
C ILE A 67 -8.37 -0.62 41.19
N GLU A 68 -9.52 -0.12 40.71
CA GLU A 68 -9.93 1.27 40.87
C GLU A 68 -9.99 1.68 42.34
N GLU A 69 -10.66 0.88 43.16
CA GLU A 69 -10.76 1.12 44.61
C GLU A 69 -9.39 1.11 45.29
N SER A 70 -8.50 0.20 44.89
CA SER A 70 -7.15 0.08 45.48
C SER A 70 -6.24 1.24 45.08
N LEU A 71 -6.37 1.78 43.85
CA LEU A 71 -5.69 3.00 43.44
C LEU A 71 -6.14 4.21 44.26
N VAL A 72 -7.45 4.35 44.51
CA VAL A 72 -8.00 5.42 45.35
C VAL A 72 -7.48 5.30 46.79
N ASN A 73 -7.53 4.10 47.37
CA ASN A 73 -7.07 3.84 48.75
C ASN A 73 -5.56 4.11 48.95
N ASN A 74 -4.76 3.98 47.89
CA ASN A 74 -3.33 4.30 47.91
C ASN A 74 -3.03 5.78 47.56
N ASN A 75 -4.02 6.67 47.67
CA ASN A 75 -3.91 8.09 47.33
C ASN A 75 -3.46 8.37 45.88
N LYS A 76 -3.73 7.44 44.95
CA LYS A 76 -3.40 7.59 43.52
C LYS A 76 -4.59 8.13 42.74
N LEU A 77 -5.15 9.25 43.19
CA LEU A 77 -6.40 9.79 42.65
C LEU A 77 -6.30 10.13 41.15
N ASN A 78 -5.17 10.67 40.69
CA ASN A 78 -4.94 10.96 39.28
C ASN A 78 -4.89 9.68 38.44
N THR A 79 -4.18 8.65 38.92
CA THR A 79 -4.09 7.34 38.28
C THR A 79 -5.42 6.61 38.28
N ALA A 80 -6.18 6.64 39.37
CA ALA A 80 -7.52 6.08 39.44
C ALA A 80 -8.45 6.75 38.41
N LYS A 81 -8.47 8.08 38.35
CA LYS A 81 -9.26 8.83 37.36
C LYS A 81 -8.85 8.48 35.93
N ALA A 82 -7.55 8.42 35.64
CA ALA A 82 -7.03 8.05 34.33
C ALA A 82 -7.40 6.60 33.96
N TYR A 83 -7.34 5.67 34.92
CA TYR A 83 -7.72 4.27 34.75
C TYR A 83 -9.22 4.11 34.44
N ILE A 84 -10.08 4.80 35.18
CA ILE A 84 -11.54 4.80 34.98
C ILE A 84 -11.89 5.34 33.59
N LEU A 85 -11.34 6.51 33.22
CA LEU A 85 -11.57 7.11 31.90
C LEU A 85 -11.08 6.19 30.77
N TYR A 86 -9.92 5.54 30.95
CA TYR A 86 -9.41 4.55 30.00
C TYR A 86 -10.35 3.35 29.87
N ARG A 87 -10.88 2.82 30.98
CA ARG A 87 -11.83 1.71 30.99
C ARG A 87 -13.13 2.09 30.30
N GLN A 88 -13.70 3.26 30.60
CA GLN A 88 -14.91 3.77 29.98
C GLN A 88 -14.75 3.91 28.47
N LYS A 89 -13.68 4.58 28.01
CA LYS A 89 -13.37 4.73 26.58
C LYS A 89 -13.21 3.38 25.87
N ARG A 90 -12.61 2.39 26.53
CA ARG A 90 -12.51 1.01 26.01
C ARG A 90 -13.88 0.31 25.96
N THR A 91 -14.78 0.56 26.91
CA THR A 91 -16.16 0.05 26.88
C THR A 91 -16.95 0.66 25.72
N GLU A 92 -16.89 1.97 25.52
CA GLU A 92 -17.52 2.65 24.40
C GLU A 92 -17.01 2.14 23.04
N LEU A 93 -15.68 2.00 22.89
CA LEU A 93 -15.07 1.41 21.69
C LEU A 93 -15.53 -0.03 21.46
N ARG A 94 -15.65 -0.84 22.53
CA ARG A 94 -16.17 -2.20 22.43
C ARG A 94 -17.65 -2.22 22.03
N ASN A 95 -18.48 -1.33 22.59
CA ASN A 95 -19.88 -1.22 22.23
C ASN A 95 -20.03 -0.82 20.76
N LYS A 96 -19.27 0.19 20.30
CA LYS A 96 -19.21 0.59 18.88
C LYS A 96 -18.79 -0.58 17.97
N LYS A 97 -17.77 -1.35 18.36
CA LYS A 97 -17.35 -2.56 17.61
C LYS A 97 -18.40 -3.67 17.63
N GLY A 98 -19.05 -3.88 18.78
CA GLY A 98 -20.15 -4.84 18.95
C GLY A 98 -21.37 -4.49 18.11
N MET A 99 -21.70 -3.19 17.97
CA MET A 99 -22.76 -2.71 17.07
C MET A 99 -22.46 -2.99 15.60
N MET A 100 -21.18 -3.10 15.22
CA MET A 100 -20.78 -3.53 13.88
C MET A 100 -20.87 -5.04 13.67
N GLY A 101 -21.16 -5.83 14.73
CA GLY A 101 -21.23 -7.29 14.66
C GLY A 101 -19.87 -8.00 14.53
N ILE A 102 -18.75 -7.27 14.63
CA ILE A 102 -17.40 -7.82 14.41
C ILE A 102 -16.75 -8.12 15.75
N LYS A 103 -16.40 -9.40 15.99
CA LYS A 103 -15.55 -9.78 17.12
C LYS A 103 -14.10 -9.41 16.80
N ASP A 104 -13.55 -8.43 17.52
CA ASP A 104 -12.16 -7.99 17.38
C ASP A 104 -11.25 -8.68 18.41
N SER A 105 -10.48 -9.66 17.95
CA SER A 105 -9.45 -10.35 18.73
C SER A 105 -8.06 -9.71 18.61
N LEU A 106 -7.86 -8.80 17.65
CA LEU A 106 -6.55 -8.23 17.29
C LEU A 106 -6.34 -6.80 17.78
N LYS A 107 -7.35 -6.20 18.45
CA LYS A 107 -7.33 -4.83 18.98
C LYS A 107 -7.14 -3.76 17.89
N LEU A 108 -7.59 -4.03 16.67
CA LEU A 108 -7.49 -3.09 15.53
C LEU A 108 -8.30 -1.82 15.79
N SER A 109 -7.97 -0.71 15.11
CA SER A 109 -8.80 0.49 15.21
C SER A 109 -10.17 0.32 14.53
N LEU A 110 -11.09 1.23 14.84
CA LEU A 110 -12.43 1.23 14.23
C LEU A 110 -12.33 1.38 12.71
N ASN A 111 -11.41 2.21 12.23
CA ASN A 111 -11.18 2.42 10.80
C ASN A 111 -10.66 1.16 10.12
N SER A 112 -9.68 0.47 10.71
CA SER A 112 -9.19 -0.81 10.19
C SER A 112 -10.30 -1.87 10.15
N LEU A 113 -11.13 -1.98 11.20
CA LEU A 113 -12.26 -2.91 11.22
C LEU A 113 -13.33 -2.56 10.18
N ARG A 114 -13.63 -1.29 9.95
CA ARG A 114 -14.55 -0.84 8.88
C ARG A 114 -14.03 -1.25 7.50
N ILE A 115 -12.75 -0.97 7.22
CA ILE A 115 -12.11 -1.34 5.95
C ILE A 115 -12.16 -2.86 5.76
N LEU A 116 -11.79 -3.63 6.79
CA LEU A 116 -11.84 -5.09 6.76
C LEU A 116 -13.26 -5.59 6.48
N ASN A 117 -14.25 -5.06 7.19
CA ASN A 117 -15.64 -5.45 7.03
C ASN A 117 -16.17 -5.12 5.63
N GLU A 118 -15.97 -3.91 5.14
CA GLU A 118 -16.53 -3.50 3.85
C GLU A 118 -15.92 -4.26 2.66
N ARG A 119 -14.67 -4.73 2.78
CA ARG A 119 -13.90 -5.17 1.60
C ARG A 119 -13.33 -6.59 1.70
N TYR A 120 -13.01 -7.09 2.89
CA TYR A 120 -12.15 -8.27 3.04
C TYR A 120 -12.82 -9.44 3.75
N LEU A 121 -13.62 -9.18 4.80
CA LEU A 121 -14.28 -10.24 5.56
C LEU A 121 -15.38 -10.91 4.71
N LEU A 122 -15.55 -12.21 4.90
CA LEU A 122 -16.62 -12.95 4.25
C LEU A 122 -18.00 -12.58 4.83
N HIS A 123 -19.00 -12.56 3.95
CA HIS A 123 -20.40 -12.28 4.29
C HIS A 123 -21.28 -13.42 3.80
N ASP A 124 -22.36 -13.70 4.52
CA ASP A 124 -23.41 -14.64 4.07
C ASP A 124 -24.30 -14.02 2.98
N SER A 125 -25.26 -14.79 2.46
CA SER A 125 -26.22 -14.35 1.44
C SER A 125 -27.15 -13.23 1.90
N SER A 126 -27.27 -12.99 3.21
CA SER A 126 -28.02 -11.88 3.79
C SER A 126 -27.16 -10.63 4.00
N GLY A 127 -25.88 -10.67 3.63
CA GLY A 127 -24.95 -9.56 3.79
C GLY A 127 -24.42 -9.40 5.22
N ARG A 128 -24.57 -10.41 6.09
CA ARG A 128 -24.00 -10.39 7.44
C ARG A 128 -22.58 -10.93 7.43
N THR A 129 -21.68 -10.26 8.15
CA THR A 129 -20.28 -10.69 8.30
C THR A 129 -20.21 -12.02 9.06
N VAL A 130 -19.55 -13.01 8.47
CA VAL A 130 -19.40 -14.37 9.03
C VAL A 130 -17.97 -14.74 9.39
N GLU A 131 -17.04 -13.80 9.22
CA GLU A 131 -15.61 -14.01 9.44
C GLU A 131 -15.04 -12.85 10.27
N THR A 132 -14.22 -13.16 11.26
CA THR A 132 -13.43 -12.18 12.02
C THR A 132 -12.09 -11.90 11.34
N PRO A 133 -11.41 -10.77 11.63
CA PRO A 133 -10.07 -10.50 11.10
C PRO A 133 -9.04 -11.62 11.35
N ALA A 134 -9.08 -12.26 12.52
CA ALA A 134 -8.21 -13.38 12.82
C ALA A 134 -8.55 -14.63 11.99
N GLU A 135 -9.85 -14.94 11.82
CA GLU A 135 -10.28 -16.04 10.94
C GLU A 135 -9.91 -15.78 9.48
N MET A 136 -10.03 -14.53 9.00
CA MET A 136 -9.56 -14.11 7.68
C MET A 136 -8.07 -14.39 7.49
N PHE A 137 -7.21 -13.94 8.41
CA PHE A 137 -5.78 -14.23 8.34
C PHE A 137 -5.48 -15.73 8.43
N LYS A 138 -6.24 -16.49 9.22
CA LYS A 138 -6.08 -17.95 9.33
C LYS A 138 -6.48 -18.65 8.03
N ARG A 139 -7.59 -18.25 7.40
CA ARG A 139 -8.02 -18.73 6.08
C ARG A 139 -6.94 -18.48 5.03
N VAL A 140 -6.42 -17.25 4.96
CA VAL A 140 -5.36 -16.88 4.03
C VAL A 140 -4.11 -17.72 4.28
N ALA A 141 -3.62 -17.78 5.53
CA ALA A 141 -2.42 -18.54 5.88
C ALA A 141 -2.54 -20.02 5.51
N ARG A 142 -3.67 -20.65 5.85
CA ARG A 142 -3.95 -22.05 5.52
C ARG A 142 -3.96 -22.28 4.01
N ALA A 143 -4.71 -21.47 3.27
CA ALA A 143 -4.82 -21.62 1.82
C ALA A 143 -3.46 -21.49 1.12
N ILE A 144 -2.61 -20.56 1.58
CA ILE A 144 -1.28 -20.34 1.01
C ILE A 144 -0.29 -21.44 1.42
N ALA A 145 -0.33 -21.91 2.66
CA ALA A 145 0.58 -22.93 3.16
C ALA A 145 0.33 -24.33 2.59
N MET A 146 -0.91 -24.66 2.21
CA MET A 146 -1.28 -25.99 1.69
C MET A 146 -0.45 -26.47 0.50
N VAL A 147 0.12 -25.56 -0.30
CA VAL A 147 0.96 -25.91 -1.45
C VAL A 147 2.32 -26.46 -1.05
N ASP A 148 2.79 -26.21 0.16
CA ASP A 148 4.09 -26.72 0.64
C ASP A 148 4.17 -28.26 0.61
N ALA A 149 3.03 -28.93 0.80
CA ALA A 149 2.93 -30.39 0.67
C ALA A 149 3.34 -30.89 -0.72
N ASN A 150 3.13 -30.10 -1.78
CA ASN A 150 3.55 -30.45 -3.15
C ASN A 150 5.08 -30.47 -3.30
N TYR A 151 5.80 -29.85 -2.37
CA TYR A 151 7.26 -29.77 -2.34
C TYR A 151 7.87 -30.60 -1.21
N GLY A 152 7.06 -31.39 -0.49
CA GLY A 152 7.51 -32.20 0.65
C GLY A 152 7.85 -31.38 1.90
N GLU A 153 7.32 -30.17 2.00
CA GLU A 153 7.52 -29.25 3.12
C GLU A 153 6.33 -29.33 4.11
N ASP A 154 6.52 -28.86 5.34
CA ASP A 154 5.50 -28.93 6.41
C ASP A 154 4.48 -27.79 6.29
N GLU A 155 3.31 -28.09 5.71
CA GLU A 155 2.26 -27.11 5.49
C GLU A 155 1.67 -26.55 6.80
N LYS A 156 1.71 -27.30 7.91
CA LYS A 156 1.18 -26.83 9.20
C LYS A 156 2.12 -25.82 9.82
N ARG A 157 3.42 -26.08 9.74
CA ARG A 157 4.44 -25.12 10.19
C ARG A 157 4.32 -23.81 9.42
N SER A 158 4.26 -23.88 8.10
CA SER A 158 4.12 -22.68 7.26
C SER A 158 2.81 -21.95 7.54
N GLU A 159 1.69 -22.66 7.73
CA GLU A 159 0.42 -22.05 8.12
C GLU A 159 0.55 -21.25 9.42
N GLU A 160 1.22 -21.81 10.44
CA GLU A 160 1.46 -21.11 11.69
C GLU A 160 2.35 -19.88 11.53
N GLU A 161 3.45 -20.00 10.80
CA GLU A 161 4.40 -18.91 10.57
C GLU A 161 3.74 -17.76 9.78
N PHE A 162 3.04 -18.08 8.68
CA PHE A 162 2.29 -17.09 7.89
C PHE A 162 1.17 -16.43 8.69
N TYR A 163 0.44 -17.21 9.48
CA TYR A 163 -0.61 -16.69 10.34
C TYR A 163 -0.04 -15.71 11.38
N LYS A 164 1.02 -16.11 12.10
CA LYS A 164 1.71 -15.27 13.10
C LYS A 164 2.19 -13.95 12.50
N MET A 165 2.84 -14.02 11.34
CA MET A 165 3.36 -12.84 10.63
C MET A 165 2.25 -11.84 10.26
N MET A 166 1.07 -12.32 9.82
CA MET A 166 -0.06 -11.46 9.47
C MET A 166 -0.81 -10.90 10.69
N ILE A 167 -1.05 -11.70 11.75
CA ILE A 167 -1.74 -11.20 12.95
C ILE A 167 -0.92 -10.15 13.71
N ASN A 168 0.41 -10.23 13.62
CA ASN A 168 1.32 -9.23 14.17
C ASN A 168 1.44 -7.99 13.26
N LEU A 169 0.77 -7.99 12.11
CA LEU A 169 0.82 -6.95 11.08
C LEU A 169 2.26 -6.67 10.60
N GLU A 170 3.13 -7.67 10.63
CA GLU A 170 4.52 -7.59 10.19
C GLU A 170 4.62 -7.62 8.66
N PHE A 171 3.71 -8.37 8.03
CA PHE A 171 3.54 -8.43 6.58
C PHE A 171 2.05 -8.53 6.26
N LEU A 172 1.63 -7.88 5.18
CA LEU A 172 0.32 -8.10 4.57
C LEU A 172 0.48 -8.33 3.06
N PRO A 173 -0.16 -9.38 2.49
CA PRO A 173 -0.20 -9.53 1.05
C PRO A 173 -1.14 -8.50 0.42
N ASN A 174 -1.10 -8.41 -0.91
CA ASN A 174 -2.00 -7.55 -1.66
C ASN A 174 -3.48 -7.83 -1.35
N SER A 175 -4.34 -6.87 -1.70
CA SER A 175 -5.75 -6.97 -1.35
C SER A 175 -6.46 -8.18 -1.94
N PRO A 176 -6.24 -8.59 -3.21
CA PRO A 176 -6.88 -9.78 -3.73
C PRO A 176 -6.50 -11.08 -3.02
N THR A 177 -5.26 -11.21 -2.53
CA THR A 177 -4.88 -12.37 -1.70
C THR A 177 -5.70 -12.42 -0.40
N LEU A 178 -5.83 -11.30 0.32
CA LEU A 178 -6.64 -11.24 1.54
C LEU A 178 -8.12 -11.56 1.28
N MET A 179 -8.66 -11.03 0.17
CA MET A 179 -10.06 -11.21 -0.20
C MET A 179 -10.38 -12.64 -0.65
N ASN A 180 -9.50 -13.26 -1.45
CA ASN A 180 -9.87 -14.41 -2.26
C ASN A 180 -9.17 -15.73 -1.89
N ALA A 181 -8.09 -15.71 -1.10
CA ALA A 181 -7.41 -16.95 -0.71
C ALA A 181 -8.36 -17.88 0.08
N GLY A 182 -8.45 -19.15 -0.33
CA GLY A 182 -9.37 -20.12 0.29
C GLY A 182 -10.85 -19.89 -0.01
N THR A 183 -11.18 -19.07 -1.03
CA THR A 183 -12.56 -18.85 -1.52
C THR A 183 -12.76 -19.48 -2.90
N GLU A 184 -14.00 -19.49 -3.40
CA GLU A 184 -14.32 -20.02 -4.73
C GLU A 184 -13.70 -19.21 -5.88
N LEU A 185 -13.62 -17.88 -5.77
CA LEU A 185 -13.01 -17.05 -6.82
C LEU A 185 -11.50 -17.34 -6.96
N GLY A 186 -10.78 -17.39 -5.83
CA GLY A 186 -9.39 -17.83 -5.78
C GLY A 186 -8.35 -17.01 -6.58
N GLN A 187 -8.71 -15.85 -7.17
CA GLN A 187 -7.76 -14.98 -7.85
C GLN A 187 -6.98 -14.11 -6.85
N LEU A 188 -5.67 -14.31 -6.76
CA LEU A 188 -4.79 -13.70 -5.76
C LEU A 188 -3.90 -12.59 -6.32
N SER A 189 -3.63 -12.59 -7.63
CA SER A 189 -2.84 -11.54 -8.27
C SER A 189 -3.61 -10.22 -8.33
N ALA A 190 -2.90 -9.11 -8.16
CA ALA A 190 -3.52 -7.79 -8.12
C ALA A 190 -3.79 -7.18 -9.48
N CYS A 191 -2.86 -7.37 -10.42
CA CYS A 191 -2.85 -6.72 -11.71
C CYS A 191 -2.22 -7.62 -12.77
N PHE A 192 -2.49 -7.32 -14.03
CA PHE A 192 -2.02 -8.07 -15.19
C PHE A 192 -1.65 -7.10 -16.33
N VAL A 193 -0.74 -7.47 -17.20
CA VAL A 193 -0.50 -6.75 -18.47
C VAL A 193 -0.98 -7.60 -19.63
N LEU A 194 -1.79 -7.01 -20.52
CA LEU A 194 -2.32 -7.70 -21.69
C LEU A 194 -1.79 -7.04 -22.99
N PRO A 195 -1.45 -7.84 -24.01
CA PRO A 195 -1.00 -7.30 -25.29
C PRO A 195 -2.16 -6.68 -26.07
N ILE A 196 -1.86 -5.67 -26.88
CA ILE A 196 -2.79 -5.13 -27.88
C ILE A 196 -2.05 -5.05 -29.21
N GLU A 197 -2.50 -5.85 -30.17
CA GLU A 197 -1.98 -5.83 -31.54
C GLU A 197 -2.87 -4.95 -32.43
N ASP A 198 -2.35 -4.55 -33.59
CA ASP A 198 -3.04 -3.70 -34.58
C ASP A 198 -4.11 -4.45 -35.38
N SER A 199 -5.06 -5.07 -34.68
CA SER A 199 -6.22 -5.74 -35.27
C SER A 199 -7.46 -5.62 -34.37
N LEU A 200 -8.64 -5.49 -34.98
CA LEU A 200 -9.90 -5.47 -34.21
C LEU A 200 -10.08 -6.75 -33.38
N MET A 201 -9.63 -7.89 -33.89
CA MET A 201 -9.72 -9.16 -33.20
C MET A 201 -8.91 -9.14 -31.90
N SER A 202 -7.65 -8.69 -31.95
CA SER A 202 -6.81 -8.54 -30.76
C SER A 202 -7.38 -7.50 -29.80
N ILE A 203 -7.79 -6.33 -30.29
CA ILE A 203 -8.34 -5.24 -29.46
C ILE A 203 -9.57 -5.72 -28.67
N PHE A 204 -10.53 -6.38 -29.33
CA PHE A 204 -11.75 -6.80 -28.64
C PHE A 204 -11.57 -8.09 -27.82
N GLU A 205 -10.64 -8.97 -28.21
CA GLU A 205 -10.26 -10.12 -27.38
C GLU A 205 -9.59 -9.66 -26.08
N THR A 206 -8.68 -8.69 -26.15
CA THR A 206 -8.06 -8.10 -24.97
C THR A 206 -9.09 -7.36 -24.11
N LEU A 207 -10.09 -6.70 -24.71
CA LEU A 207 -11.20 -6.11 -23.96
C LEU A 207 -12.03 -7.17 -23.21
N LYS A 208 -12.36 -8.29 -23.86
CA LYS A 208 -13.05 -9.43 -23.23
C LYS A 208 -12.23 -9.96 -22.04
N ASN A 209 -10.93 -10.17 -22.25
CA ASN A 209 -10.01 -10.66 -21.22
C ASN A 209 -9.88 -9.68 -20.05
N THR A 210 -9.86 -8.38 -20.33
CA THR A 210 -9.90 -7.30 -19.34
C THR A 210 -11.17 -7.40 -18.48
N ALA A 211 -12.32 -7.68 -19.10
CA ALA A 211 -13.58 -7.79 -18.37
C ALA A 211 -13.57 -8.96 -17.38
N LEU A 212 -13.03 -10.11 -17.77
CA LEU A 212 -12.88 -11.28 -16.90
C LEU A 212 -11.94 -11.00 -15.71
N ILE A 213 -10.83 -10.30 -15.96
CA ILE A 213 -9.87 -9.91 -14.91
C ILE A 213 -10.50 -8.90 -13.94
N HIS A 214 -11.29 -7.95 -14.44
CA HIS A 214 -11.93 -6.94 -13.60
C HIS A 214 -13.08 -7.53 -12.78
N GLN A 215 -13.79 -8.54 -13.29
CA GLN A 215 -14.84 -9.26 -12.56
C GLN A 215 -14.33 -9.83 -11.23
N SER A 216 -13.09 -10.33 -11.22
CA SER A 216 -12.39 -10.85 -10.05
C SER A 216 -11.58 -9.80 -9.28
N GLY A 217 -11.71 -8.51 -9.61
CA GLY A 217 -11.10 -7.38 -8.91
C GLY A 217 -9.62 -7.11 -9.26
N GLY A 218 -9.13 -7.66 -10.37
CA GLY A 218 -7.81 -7.36 -10.91
C GLY A 218 -7.78 -6.01 -11.64
N GLY A 219 -6.61 -5.37 -11.71
CA GLY A 219 -6.35 -4.24 -12.61
C GLY A 219 -5.60 -4.69 -13.87
N THR A 220 -5.59 -3.87 -14.91
CA THR A 220 -4.95 -4.22 -16.19
C THR A 220 -4.03 -3.13 -16.72
N GLY A 221 -3.00 -3.50 -17.47
CA GLY A 221 -2.09 -2.57 -18.13
C GLY A 221 -1.90 -2.90 -19.59
N PHE A 222 -1.78 -1.86 -20.41
CA PHE A 222 -1.74 -1.97 -21.86
C PHE A 222 -0.68 -1.03 -22.46
N SER A 223 -0.07 -1.46 -23.56
CA SER A 223 0.60 -0.58 -24.50
C SER A 223 -0.29 -0.43 -25.73
N PHE A 224 -0.70 0.79 -26.04
CA PHE A 224 -1.45 1.10 -27.25
C PHE A 224 -0.53 1.48 -28.42
N SER A 225 0.79 1.38 -28.23
CA SER A 225 1.82 1.89 -29.14
C SER A 225 1.89 1.16 -30.48
N GLN A 226 1.35 -0.06 -30.56
CA GLN A 226 1.33 -0.86 -31.78
C GLN A 226 0.12 -0.54 -32.68
N ILE A 227 -0.94 0.08 -32.14
CA ILE A 227 -2.14 0.44 -32.92
C ILE A 227 -1.77 1.52 -33.93
N ARG A 228 -2.21 1.38 -35.19
CA ARG A 228 -1.97 2.40 -36.22
C ARG A 228 -2.59 3.76 -35.85
N PRO A 229 -1.99 4.87 -36.31
CA PRO A 229 -2.46 6.20 -35.94
C PRO A 229 -3.79 6.55 -36.60
N ARG A 230 -4.47 7.54 -36.04
CA ARG A 230 -5.66 8.14 -36.65
C ARG A 230 -5.33 8.66 -38.04
N GLY A 231 -6.21 8.40 -39.01
CA GLY A 231 -5.96 8.78 -40.40
C GLY A 231 -5.30 7.69 -41.25
N ASP A 232 -4.74 6.63 -40.66
CA ASP A 232 -4.09 5.56 -41.43
C ASP A 232 -5.10 4.65 -42.14
N VAL A 233 -4.65 3.99 -43.21
CA VAL A 233 -5.50 3.17 -44.09
C VAL A 233 -5.89 1.86 -43.42
N VAL A 234 -7.18 1.50 -43.51
CA VAL A 234 -7.69 0.18 -43.13
C VAL A 234 -7.93 -0.65 -44.40
N LYS A 235 -6.96 -1.50 -44.76
CA LYS A 235 -6.98 -2.25 -46.03
C LYS A 235 -8.24 -3.09 -46.27
N SER A 236 -8.84 -3.65 -45.22
CA SER A 236 -10.02 -4.52 -45.33
C SER A 236 -11.30 -3.77 -45.71
N THR A 237 -11.43 -2.50 -45.32
CA THR A 237 -12.63 -1.69 -45.57
C THR A 237 -12.38 -0.48 -46.47
N MET A 238 -11.12 -0.24 -46.83
CA MET A 238 -10.64 0.98 -47.49
C MET A 238 -11.01 2.28 -46.73
N GLY A 239 -11.34 2.14 -45.44
CA GLY A 239 -11.65 3.26 -44.55
C GLY A 239 -10.42 3.84 -43.86
N ILE A 240 -10.68 4.76 -42.93
CA ILE A 240 -9.67 5.48 -42.15
C ILE A 240 -9.71 4.99 -40.70
N ALA A 241 -8.54 4.75 -40.12
CA ALA A 241 -8.39 4.36 -38.72
C ALA A 241 -8.74 5.51 -37.77
N SER A 242 -9.36 5.15 -36.65
CA SER A 242 -9.75 6.07 -35.58
C SER A 242 -8.63 6.36 -34.57
N GLY A 243 -7.53 5.60 -34.60
CA GLY A 243 -6.38 5.73 -33.70
C GLY A 243 -6.56 5.10 -32.31
N PRO A 244 -5.50 4.99 -31.50
CA PRO A 244 -5.51 4.29 -30.21
C PRO A 244 -6.46 4.91 -29.18
N LEU A 245 -6.58 6.24 -29.12
CA LEU A 245 -7.43 6.92 -28.12
C LEU A 245 -8.91 6.56 -28.27
N SER A 246 -9.37 6.27 -29.49
CA SER A 246 -10.74 5.83 -29.72
C SER A 246 -11.04 4.49 -29.04
N PHE A 247 -10.12 3.53 -29.10
CA PHE A 247 -10.24 2.23 -28.45
C PHE A 247 -10.05 2.35 -26.92
N MET A 248 -9.15 3.22 -26.46
CA MET A 248 -9.02 3.51 -25.03
C MET A 248 -10.35 3.97 -24.41
N ARG A 249 -11.16 4.76 -25.11
CA ARG A 249 -12.50 5.17 -24.64
C ARG A 249 -13.47 4.00 -24.49
N ILE A 250 -13.35 2.97 -25.34
CA ILE A 250 -14.16 1.75 -25.23
C ILE A 250 -13.77 0.99 -23.95
N TYR A 251 -12.47 0.82 -23.71
CA TYR A 251 -11.96 0.19 -22.49
C TYR A 251 -12.36 0.96 -21.22
N ASP A 252 -12.30 2.29 -21.27
CA ASP A 252 -12.68 3.17 -20.17
C ASP A 252 -14.16 3.00 -19.79
N THR A 253 -15.03 2.98 -20.81
CA THR A 253 -16.48 2.78 -20.66
C THR A 253 -16.78 1.38 -20.12
N ALA A 254 -16.17 0.33 -20.69
CA ALA A 254 -16.35 -1.03 -20.23
C ALA A 254 -15.92 -1.19 -18.75
N THR A 255 -14.83 -0.55 -18.36
CA THR A 255 -14.34 -0.56 -16.97
C THR A 255 -15.33 0.11 -16.02
N GLU A 256 -15.94 1.24 -16.40
CA GLU A 256 -16.94 1.91 -15.57
C GLU A 256 -18.18 1.02 -15.35
N VAL A 257 -18.64 0.31 -16.39
CA VAL A 257 -19.79 -0.59 -16.30
C VAL A 257 -19.50 -1.76 -15.35
N ILE A 258 -18.32 -2.38 -15.46
CA ILE A 258 -17.98 -3.54 -14.61
C ILE A 258 -17.80 -3.14 -13.15
N LYS A 259 -17.21 -1.97 -12.91
CA LYS A 259 -16.99 -1.42 -11.56
C LYS A 259 -18.29 -1.30 -10.75
N GLN A 260 -19.44 -1.05 -11.38
CA GLN A 260 -20.73 -0.95 -10.69
C GLN A 260 -21.18 -2.29 -10.06
N GLY A 261 -20.67 -3.43 -10.53
CA GLY A 261 -21.04 -4.76 -10.04
C GLY A 261 -20.01 -5.45 -9.15
N GLY A 262 -18.81 -4.89 -8.96
CA GLY A 262 -17.69 -5.55 -8.28
C GLY A 262 -17.35 -4.97 -6.89
N LYS A 263 -16.82 -5.81 -5.98
CA LYS A 263 -16.33 -5.39 -4.64
C LYS A 263 -15.12 -4.43 -4.69
N ARG A 264 -14.38 -4.40 -5.80
CA ARG A 264 -13.21 -3.55 -6.02
C ARG A 264 -13.30 -2.84 -7.37
N ARG A 265 -12.88 -1.58 -7.39
CA ARG A 265 -12.71 -0.80 -8.62
C ARG A 265 -11.53 -1.34 -9.45
N GLY A 266 -11.83 -1.92 -10.62
CA GLY A 266 -10.83 -2.18 -11.65
C GLY A 266 -10.24 -0.86 -12.17
N ALA A 267 -8.95 -0.87 -12.54
CA ALA A 267 -8.23 0.29 -13.04
C ALA A 267 -7.27 -0.12 -14.15
N ASN A 268 -7.04 0.79 -15.08
CA ASN A 268 -6.21 0.54 -16.26
C ASN A 268 -4.93 1.38 -16.25
N MET A 269 -3.81 0.82 -16.71
CA MET A 269 -2.66 1.57 -17.20
C MET A 269 -2.74 1.67 -18.72
N GLY A 270 -2.68 2.89 -19.26
CA GLY A 270 -2.59 3.15 -20.69
C GLY A 270 -1.26 3.79 -21.03
N ILE A 271 -0.44 3.12 -21.85
CA ILE A 271 0.85 3.63 -22.29
C ILE A 271 0.87 3.86 -23.80
N LEU A 272 1.44 5.00 -24.21
CA LEU A 272 1.76 5.30 -25.60
C LEU A 272 3.21 5.76 -25.70
N ARG A 273 3.94 5.20 -26.67
CA ARG A 273 5.34 5.55 -26.93
C ARG A 273 5.47 6.95 -27.52
N VAL A 274 6.50 7.67 -27.11
CA VAL A 274 6.67 9.11 -27.40
C VAL A 274 6.78 9.45 -28.89
N ASP A 275 7.16 8.49 -29.74
CA ASP A 275 7.24 8.62 -31.19
C ASP A 275 6.02 8.08 -31.93
N HIS A 276 4.94 7.75 -31.23
CA HIS A 276 3.68 7.44 -31.88
C HIS A 276 3.06 8.71 -32.52
N PRO A 277 2.50 8.67 -33.75
CA PRO A 277 1.97 9.87 -34.40
C PRO A 277 0.84 10.58 -33.65
N ASP A 278 0.07 9.84 -32.85
CA ASP A 278 -1.02 10.38 -32.02
C ASP A 278 -0.57 10.85 -30.62
N ILE A 279 0.74 10.97 -30.36
CA ILE A 279 1.27 11.32 -29.04
C ILE A 279 0.76 12.66 -28.51
N LEU A 280 0.60 13.66 -29.38
CA LEU A 280 0.14 15.00 -28.97
C LEU A 280 -1.32 14.97 -28.49
N GLU A 281 -2.17 14.13 -29.09
CA GLU A 281 -3.55 13.93 -28.64
C GLU A 281 -3.57 13.15 -27.32
N PHE A 282 -2.70 12.14 -27.19
CA PHE A 282 -2.57 11.34 -25.96
C PHE A 282 -2.15 12.17 -24.74
N ILE A 283 -1.16 13.05 -24.88
CA ILE A 283 -0.68 13.92 -23.80
C ILE A 283 -1.80 14.79 -23.21
N ASN A 284 -2.71 15.26 -24.08
CA ASN A 284 -3.80 16.15 -23.69
C ASN A 284 -5.12 15.41 -23.44
N ALA A 285 -5.13 14.07 -23.50
CA ALA A 285 -6.37 13.27 -23.49
C ALA A 285 -7.22 13.49 -22.23
N LYS A 286 -6.59 13.86 -21.11
CA LYS A 286 -7.24 14.07 -19.80
C LYS A 286 -7.33 15.54 -19.39
N GLU A 287 -7.07 16.50 -20.29
CA GLU A 287 -7.31 17.93 -20.01
C GLU A 287 -8.80 18.20 -19.68
N LYS A 288 -9.70 17.46 -20.34
CA LYS A 288 -11.13 17.49 -20.01
C LYS A 288 -11.44 16.44 -18.94
N GLU A 289 -11.95 16.90 -17.80
CA GLU A 289 -12.44 16.03 -16.73
C GLU A 289 -13.47 15.01 -17.25
N GLY A 290 -13.43 13.80 -16.70
CA GLY A 290 -14.31 12.70 -17.06
C GLY A 290 -13.80 11.83 -18.22
N VAL A 291 -12.87 12.32 -19.03
CA VAL A 291 -12.28 11.53 -20.13
C VAL A 291 -11.21 10.58 -19.59
N LEU A 292 -11.29 9.29 -19.94
CA LEU A 292 -10.34 8.26 -19.52
C LEU A 292 -10.20 8.17 -17.98
N SER A 293 -11.32 8.28 -17.27
CA SER A 293 -11.36 8.36 -15.80
C SER A 293 -10.93 7.06 -15.11
N ASN A 294 -10.99 5.93 -15.81
CA ASN A 294 -10.55 4.63 -15.32
C ASN A 294 -9.15 4.24 -15.81
N PHE A 295 -8.45 5.16 -16.49
CA PHE A 295 -7.06 5.03 -16.87
C PHE A 295 -6.15 5.96 -16.05
N ASN A 296 -5.07 5.39 -15.52
CA ASN A 296 -3.82 6.12 -15.38
C ASN A 296 -3.14 6.09 -16.74
N ILE A 297 -2.69 7.24 -17.24
CA ILE A 297 -1.97 7.30 -18.52
C ILE A 297 -0.51 7.69 -18.32
N SER A 298 0.38 7.11 -19.10
CA SER A 298 1.80 7.47 -19.07
C SER A 298 2.41 7.43 -20.46
N VAL A 299 3.33 8.35 -20.72
CA VAL A 299 4.13 8.34 -21.96
C VAL A 299 5.35 7.48 -21.72
N SER A 300 5.59 6.49 -22.59
CA SER A 300 6.86 5.74 -22.58
C SER A 300 7.90 6.49 -23.42
N VAL A 301 8.97 6.91 -22.76
CA VAL A 301 10.05 7.73 -23.34
C VAL A 301 11.35 6.93 -23.41
N THR A 302 12.13 7.21 -24.45
CA THR A 302 13.47 6.67 -24.64
C THR A 302 14.53 7.64 -24.10
N ASP A 303 15.74 7.14 -23.85
CA ASP A 303 16.89 7.96 -23.48
C ASP A 303 17.24 8.96 -24.60
N ASP A 304 17.11 8.55 -25.86
CA ASP A 304 17.33 9.43 -27.03
C ASP A 304 16.33 10.59 -27.07
N PHE A 305 15.05 10.34 -26.79
CA PHE A 305 14.04 11.41 -26.71
C PHE A 305 14.39 12.43 -25.63
N ILE A 306 14.77 11.98 -24.42
CA ILE A 306 15.14 12.89 -23.33
C ILE A 306 16.41 13.67 -23.68
N TYR A 307 17.41 13.02 -24.28
CA TYR A 307 18.62 13.69 -24.76
C TYR A 307 18.28 14.77 -25.79
N ARG A 308 17.44 14.47 -26.79
CA ARG A 308 17.00 15.45 -27.79
C ARG A 308 16.19 16.57 -27.18
N ALA A 309 15.31 16.29 -26.22
CA ALA A 309 14.55 17.30 -25.51
C ALA A 309 15.48 18.27 -24.78
N ILE A 310 16.48 17.75 -24.05
CA ILE A 310 17.50 18.56 -23.36
C ILE A 310 18.22 19.49 -24.35
N ASN A 311 18.60 18.96 -25.51
CA ASN A 311 19.38 19.67 -26.53
C ASN A 311 18.53 20.43 -27.56
N ASN A 312 17.21 20.52 -27.37
CA ASN A 312 16.28 21.18 -28.30
C ASN A 312 16.36 20.65 -29.75
N GLN A 313 16.42 19.34 -29.92
CA GLN A 313 16.55 18.66 -31.21
C GLN A 313 15.23 18.07 -31.69
N GLY A 314 15.11 17.88 -33.01
CA GLY A 314 13.99 17.19 -33.62
C GLY A 314 14.08 15.66 -33.50
N TYR A 315 12.92 15.01 -33.52
CA TYR A 315 12.77 13.56 -33.68
C TYR A 315 11.53 13.22 -34.51
N ASP A 316 11.52 12.01 -35.08
CA ASP A 316 10.45 11.58 -35.97
C ASP A 316 9.38 10.80 -35.23
N LEU A 317 8.12 11.08 -35.57
CA LEU A 317 6.97 10.26 -35.22
C LEU A 317 6.85 9.13 -36.25
N ILE A 318 6.87 7.89 -35.76
CA ILE A 318 6.97 6.67 -36.57
C ILE A 318 5.62 5.95 -36.59
N ASN A 319 5.07 5.69 -37.78
CA ASN A 319 3.88 4.86 -37.88
C ASN A 319 4.24 3.39 -37.58
N PRO A 320 3.68 2.77 -36.53
CA PRO A 320 4.08 1.43 -36.07
C PRO A 320 3.82 0.33 -37.10
N ARG A 321 2.82 0.50 -37.97
CA ARG A 321 2.49 -0.45 -39.03
C ARG A 321 3.48 -0.42 -40.20
N THR A 322 4.03 0.76 -40.51
CA THR A 322 4.92 0.94 -41.68
C THR A 322 6.40 1.02 -41.33
N GLY A 323 6.72 1.35 -40.07
CA GLY A 323 8.08 1.66 -39.62
C GLY A 323 8.65 2.94 -40.23
N ARG A 324 7.82 3.79 -40.87
CA ARG A 324 8.27 5.00 -41.57
C ARG A 324 7.94 6.26 -40.77
N PRO A 325 8.81 7.29 -40.84
CA PRO A 325 8.49 8.64 -40.35
C PRO A 325 7.24 9.19 -41.02
N VAL A 326 6.33 9.75 -40.21
CA VAL A 326 5.13 10.47 -40.67
C VAL A 326 5.32 11.97 -40.54
N LYS A 327 5.95 12.42 -39.45
CA LYS A 327 6.14 13.82 -39.12
C LYS A 327 7.35 13.98 -38.21
N SER A 328 8.16 15.01 -38.42
CA SER A 328 9.21 15.40 -37.48
C SER A 328 8.70 16.50 -36.55
N VAL A 329 9.03 16.41 -35.28
CA VAL A 329 8.63 17.37 -34.24
C VAL A 329 9.81 17.70 -33.33
N ASN A 330 9.75 18.85 -32.65
CA ASN A 330 10.77 19.22 -31.68
C ASN A 330 10.56 18.44 -30.37
N ALA A 331 11.61 17.78 -29.87
CA ALA A 331 11.54 16.97 -28.65
C ALA A 331 11.33 17.81 -27.38
N ARG A 332 11.85 19.04 -27.32
CA ARG A 332 11.63 19.98 -26.21
C ARG A 332 10.15 20.33 -26.11
N ASP A 333 9.52 20.67 -27.24
CA ASP A 333 8.11 21.05 -27.26
C ASP A 333 7.22 19.89 -26.77
N VAL A 334 7.46 18.67 -27.24
CA VAL A 334 6.70 17.49 -26.80
C VAL A 334 6.95 17.21 -25.31
N PHE A 335 8.19 17.31 -24.84
CA PHE A 335 8.52 17.11 -23.43
C PHE A 335 7.85 18.16 -22.54
N ASP A 336 7.89 19.43 -22.92
CA ASP A 336 7.27 20.51 -22.16
C ASP A 336 5.74 20.38 -22.17
N MET A 337 5.13 19.87 -23.25
CA MET A 337 3.70 19.51 -23.26
C MET A 337 3.37 18.39 -22.26
N ILE A 338 4.19 17.34 -22.17
CA ILE A 338 4.03 16.26 -21.18
C ILE A 338 4.03 16.85 -19.77
N VAL A 339 5.06 17.64 -19.45
CA VAL A 339 5.22 18.26 -18.13
C VAL A 339 4.06 19.21 -17.83
N LEU A 340 3.63 20.02 -18.81
CA LEU A 340 2.56 20.99 -18.63
C LEU A 340 1.23 20.29 -18.34
N SER A 341 0.92 19.23 -19.08
CA SER A 341 -0.30 18.43 -18.87
C SER A 341 -0.29 17.78 -17.48
N ALA A 342 0.85 17.18 -17.09
CA ALA A 342 1.02 16.58 -15.76
C ALA A 342 0.92 17.62 -14.63
N TRP A 343 1.49 18.81 -14.81
CA TRP A 343 1.40 19.90 -13.86
C TRP A 343 -0.02 20.47 -13.71
N LYS A 344 -0.80 20.49 -14.80
CA LYS A 344 -2.20 20.92 -14.80
C LYS A 344 -3.15 19.88 -14.23
N THR A 345 -2.94 18.60 -14.53
CA THR A 345 -3.97 17.56 -14.34
C THR A 345 -3.51 16.36 -13.51
N GLY A 346 -2.21 16.23 -13.22
CA GLY A 346 -1.61 15.03 -12.61
C GLY A 346 -1.36 13.87 -13.58
N ASP A 347 -1.69 14.03 -14.87
CA ASP A 347 -1.50 13.05 -15.94
C ASP A 347 -0.92 13.76 -17.19
N PRO A 348 -0.15 13.09 -18.07
CA PRO A 348 0.33 11.72 -17.94
C PRO A 348 1.56 11.62 -17.03
N GLY A 349 1.77 10.43 -16.46
CA GLY A 349 3.07 10.04 -15.92
C GLY A 349 4.10 9.79 -17.04
N MET A 350 5.33 9.46 -16.66
CA MET A 350 6.39 9.11 -17.61
C MET A 350 7.01 7.77 -17.23
N ILE A 351 7.19 6.90 -18.22
CA ILE A 351 7.82 5.59 -18.09
C ILE A 351 9.12 5.61 -18.88
N PHE A 352 10.25 5.34 -18.22
CA PHE A 352 11.57 5.31 -18.83
C PHE A 352 11.83 3.92 -19.40
N ILE A 353 11.36 3.68 -20.63
CA ILE A 353 11.22 2.33 -21.19
C ILE A 353 12.55 1.63 -21.43
N ASP A 354 13.59 2.40 -21.76
CA ASP A 354 14.94 1.87 -21.96
C ASP A 354 15.54 1.40 -20.64
N GLU A 355 15.30 2.12 -19.53
CA GLU A 355 15.77 1.70 -18.20
C GLU A 355 15.02 0.46 -17.69
N ILE A 356 13.72 0.36 -17.98
CA ILE A 356 12.94 -0.85 -17.71
C ILE A 356 13.54 -2.05 -18.46
N ASN A 357 13.79 -1.90 -19.76
CA ASN A 357 14.26 -3.02 -20.58
C ASN A 357 15.74 -3.36 -20.37
N ARG A 358 16.60 -2.40 -20.01
CA ARG A 358 17.96 -2.68 -19.52
C ARG A 358 17.96 -3.58 -18.29
N LYS A 359 16.91 -3.51 -17.47
CA LYS A 359 16.73 -4.32 -16.26
C LYS A 359 15.65 -5.39 -16.42
N ASN A 360 15.28 -5.75 -17.66
CA ASN A 360 14.33 -6.83 -17.90
C ASN A 360 14.97 -8.17 -17.48
N PRO A 361 14.38 -8.91 -16.52
CA PRO A 361 14.96 -10.17 -16.05
C PRO A 361 14.86 -11.29 -17.11
N THR A 362 13.93 -11.21 -18.06
CA THR A 362 13.66 -12.25 -19.05
C THR A 362 13.64 -11.68 -20.48
N PRO A 363 14.75 -11.11 -20.96
CA PRO A 363 14.79 -10.36 -22.22
C PRO A 363 14.53 -11.23 -23.46
N GLN A 364 14.84 -12.54 -23.42
CA GLN A 364 14.58 -13.44 -24.55
C GLN A 364 13.10 -13.79 -24.72
N LEU A 365 12.25 -13.47 -23.73
CA LEU A 365 10.80 -13.67 -23.83
C LEU A 365 10.07 -12.50 -24.50
N GLY A 366 10.71 -11.34 -24.61
CA GLY A 366 10.14 -10.16 -25.22
C GLY A 366 10.55 -8.87 -24.52
N MET A 367 10.17 -7.77 -25.15
CA MET A 367 10.34 -6.42 -24.60
C MET A 367 9.17 -6.10 -23.67
N ILE A 368 9.46 -5.46 -22.54
CA ILE A 368 8.43 -4.91 -21.67
C ILE A 368 7.97 -3.59 -22.29
N GLU A 369 6.70 -3.51 -22.66
CA GLU A 369 6.10 -2.31 -23.28
C GLU A 369 5.13 -1.58 -22.36
N SER A 370 4.73 -2.19 -21.24
CA SER A 370 3.76 -1.63 -20.31
C SER A 370 4.05 -2.02 -18.85
N THR A 371 3.23 -1.50 -17.94
CA THR A 371 3.29 -1.76 -16.51
C THR A 371 1.88 -2.03 -16.00
N ASN A 372 1.76 -2.53 -14.77
CA ASN A 372 0.48 -2.57 -14.07
C ASN A 372 -0.07 -1.13 -13.79
N PRO A 373 -1.37 -0.98 -13.41
CA PRO A 373 -2.01 0.31 -13.12
C PRO A 373 -1.25 1.31 -12.25
N CYS A 374 -0.40 0.82 -11.35
CA CYS A 374 0.30 1.62 -10.37
C CYS A 374 1.78 1.92 -10.73
N GLY A 375 2.29 1.33 -11.82
CA GLY A 375 3.62 1.61 -12.38
C GLY A 375 4.81 0.93 -11.70
N GLU A 376 4.61 0.19 -10.61
CA GLU A 376 5.65 -0.49 -9.83
C GLU A 376 6.07 -1.86 -10.37
N VAL A 377 5.29 -2.46 -11.27
CA VAL A 377 5.62 -3.76 -11.88
C VAL A 377 5.57 -3.65 -13.40
N PRO A 378 6.73 -3.46 -14.04
CA PRO A 378 6.88 -3.67 -15.47
C PRO A 378 6.73 -5.15 -15.80
N LEU A 379 5.79 -5.46 -16.70
CA LEU A 379 5.35 -6.82 -17.00
C LEU A 379 5.35 -7.07 -18.51
N LEU A 380 5.75 -8.27 -18.89
CA LEU A 380 5.52 -8.81 -20.23
C LEU A 380 4.04 -9.14 -20.43
N PRO A 381 3.58 -9.31 -21.68
CA PRO A 381 2.24 -9.79 -21.97
C PRO A 381 1.87 -11.06 -21.18
N TYR A 382 0.66 -11.03 -20.63
CA TYR A 382 0.07 -12.07 -19.79
C TYR A 382 0.77 -12.34 -18.45
N GLU A 383 1.77 -11.57 -18.04
CA GLU A 383 2.30 -11.70 -16.68
C GLU A 383 1.35 -11.09 -15.64
N SER A 384 1.42 -11.63 -14.42
CA SER A 384 0.63 -11.18 -13.28
C SER A 384 1.51 -10.61 -12.15
N CYS A 385 0.85 -9.85 -11.29
CA CYS A 385 1.46 -9.09 -10.21
C CYS A 385 1.08 -9.70 -8.85
N ASN A 386 2.04 -10.41 -8.23
CA ASN A 386 1.90 -11.03 -6.91
C ASN A 386 2.71 -10.21 -5.89
N LEU A 387 2.02 -9.48 -5.01
CA LEU A 387 2.63 -8.46 -4.16
C LEU A 387 2.33 -8.70 -2.68
N GLY A 388 3.24 -8.22 -1.84
CA GLY A 388 3.03 -8.07 -0.41
C GLY A 388 3.95 -6.99 0.16
N SER A 389 3.69 -6.55 1.39
CA SER A 389 4.46 -5.45 1.98
C SER A 389 4.75 -5.69 3.45
N ILE A 390 6.02 -5.49 3.81
CA ILE A 390 6.49 -5.53 5.21
C ILE A 390 6.16 -4.21 5.88
N ASN A 391 5.65 -4.27 7.11
CA ASN A 391 5.43 -3.09 7.94
C ASN A 391 6.70 -2.76 8.73
N LEU A 392 7.43 -1.72 8.31
CA LEU A 392 8.68 -1.32 8.96
C LEU A 392 8.48 -0.85 10.40
N GLY A 393 7.31 -0.29 10.74
CA GLY A 393 6.96 0.09 12.12
C GLY A 393 6.88 -1.09 13.08
N ARG A 394 6.83 -2.34 12.58
CA ARG A 394 6.86 -3.57 13.39
C ARG A 394 8.25 -4.20 13.51
N MET A 395 9.26 -3.63 12.87
CA MET A 395 10.63 -4.15 12.83
C MET A 395 11.51 -3.62 13.98
N PHE A 396 10.91 -3.27 15.11
CA PHE A 396 11.61 -2.75 16.29
C PHE A 396 11.62 -3.78 17.42
N VAL A 397 12.77 -3.95 18.07
CA VAL A 397 12.96 -4.78 19.27
C VAL A 397 13.64 -3.91 20.32
N ASN A 398 13.07 -3.83 21.53
CA ASN A 398 13.57 -2.99 22.63
C ASN A 398 13.81 -1.52 22.20
N GLY A 399 12.91 -0.98 21.36
CA GLY A 399 12.97 0.40 20.88
C GLY A 399 14.01 0.68 19.79
N LYS A 400 14.69 -0.35 19.25
CA LYS A 400 15.67 -0.22 18.17
C LYS A 400 15.24 -0.99 16.93
N PHE A 401 15.55 -0.45 15.75
CA PHE A 401 15.32 -1.14 14.49
C PHE A 401 16.14 -2.45 14.43
N SER A 402 15.50 -3.55 14.08
CA SER A 402 16.09 -4.90 14.11
C SER A 402 16.17 -5.50 12.72
N TYR A 403 17.39 -5.55 12.18
CA TYR A 403 17.68 -6.21 10.90
C TYR A 403 17.48 -7.72 10.95
N GLU A 404 17.71 -8.37 12.09
CA GLU A 404 17.45 -9.81 12.25
C GLU A 404 15.96 -10.12 12.15
N LYS A 405 15.11 -9.33 12.82
CA LYS A 405 13.65 -9.47 12.70
C LYS A 405 13.19 -9.21 11.25
N LEU A 406 13.73 -8.16 10.63
CA LEU A 406 13.43 -7.85 9.23
C LEU A 406 13.80 -9.01 8.30
N LYS A 407 14.97 -9.62 8.49
CA LYS A 407 15.43 -10.79 7.73
C LYS A 407 14.45 -11.96 7.85
N GLU A 408 14.05 -12.33 9.05
CA GLU A 408 13.08 -13.42 9.27
C GLU A 408 11.78 -13.16 8.49
N VAL A 409 11.24 -11.94 8.59
CA VAL A 409 10.01 -11.55 7.90
C VAL A 409 10.19 -11.52 6.39
N ILE A 410 11.35 -11.10 5.86
CA ILE A 410 11.64 -11.14 4.42
C ILE A 410 11.58 -12.57 3.90
N HIS A 411 12.26 -13.51 4.56
CA HIS A 411 12.32 -14.90 4.13
C HIS A 411 10.93 -15.55 4.12
N LEU A 412 10.16 -15.36 5.20
CA LEU A 412 8.76 -15.81 5.28
C LEU A 412 7.87 -15.18 4.20
N SER A 413 8.08 -13.89 3.91
CA SER A 413 7.30 -13.17 2.90
C SER A 413 7.59 -13.68 1.48
N ILE A 414 8.85 -14.00 1.17
CA ILE A 414 9.23 -14.56 -0.15
C ILE A 414 8.64 -15.97 -0.33
N HIS A 415 8.70 -16.81 0.71
CA HIS A 415 8.04 -18.12 0.71
C HIS A 415 6.53 -17.99 0.52
N PHE A 416 5.88 -17.11 1.28
CA PHE A 416 4.45 -16.82 1.14
C PHE A 416 4.10 -16.41 -0.30
N LEU A 417 4.83 -15.45 -0.88
CA LEU A 417 4.56 -14.94 -2.22
C LEU A 417 4.86 -15.97 -3.32
N ASP A 418 5.85 -16.86 -3.16
CA ASP A 418 6.07 -17.97 -4.09
C ASP A 418 4.88 -18.94 -4.07
N ASN A 419 4.33 -19.25 -2.89
CA ASN A 419 3.15 -20.11 -2.76
C ASN A 419 1.91 -19.48 -3.41
N VAL A 420 1.75 -18.15 -3.32
CA VAL A 420 0.64 -17.43 -3.96
C VAL A 420 0.56 -17.78 -5.45
N ILE A 421 1.69 -17.88 -6.16
CA ILE A 421 1.70 -18.23 -7.60
C ILE A 421 1.04 -19.58 -7.87
N ASP A 422 1.25 -20.54 -6.98
CA ASP A 422 0.79 -21.91 -7.15
C ASP A 422 -0.66 -22.11 -6.71
N VAL A 423 -1.12 -21.38 -5.68
CA VAL A 423 -2.50 -21.40 -5.16
C VAL A 423 -3.47 -20.64 -6.07
N ASN A 424 -2.97 -19.62 -6.76
CA ASN A 424 -3.79 -18.69 -7.52
C ASN A 424 -4.62 -19.38 -8.61
N ARG A 425 -5.88 -18.97 -8.74
CA ARG A 425 -6.75 -19.30 -9.87
C ARG A 425 -6.68 -18.18 -10.89
N TYR A 426 -6.05 -18.46 -12.02
CA TYR A 426 -5.85 -17.49 -13.08
C TYR A 426 -7.09 -17.40 -13.97
N PRO A 427 -7.49 -16.19 -14.41
CA PRO A 427 -8.67 -16.02 -15.26
C PRO A 427 -8.43 -16.53 -16.69
N LEU A 428 -7.17 -16.64 -17.12
CA LEU A 428 -6.76 -17.07 -18.47
C LEU A 428 -5.58 -18.04 -18.39
N LEU A 429 -5.54 -19.03 -19.30
CA LEU A 429 -4.48 -20.04 -19.36
C LEU A 429 -3.13 -19.43 -19.76
N GLU A 430 -3.13 -18.42 -20.61
CA GLU A 430 -1.93 -17.67 -21.02
C GLU A 430 -1.29 -16.98 -19.82
N ILE A 431 -2.13 -16.41 -18.94
CA ILE A 431 -1.66 -15.76 -17.71
C ILE A 431 -1.06 -16.77 -16.76
N GLU A 432 -1.73 -17.91 -16.58
CA GLU A 432 -1.21 -19.00 -15.75
C GLU A 432 0.17 -19.47 -16.25
N LYS A 433 0.27 -19.75 -17.55
CA LYS A 433 1.51 -20.23 -18.17
C LYS A 433 2.65 -19.23 -18.02
N MET A 434 2.41 -17.96 -18.33
CA MET A 434 3.44 -16.92 -18.23
C MET A 434 3.84 -16.66 -16.77
N THR A 435 2.87 -16.57 -15.86
CA THR A 435 3.14 -16.35 -14.44
C THR A 435 3.90 -17.51 -13.82
N ARG A 436 3.48 -18.76 -14.04
CA ARG A 436 4.20 -19.95 -13.54
C ARG A 436 5.58 -20.10 -14.20
N GLY A 437 5.74 -19.66 -15.44
CA GLY A 437 7.00 -19.73 -16.18
C GLY A 437 8.08 -18.78 -15.65
N ASN A 438 7.71 -17.54 -15.26
CA ASN A 438 8.65 -16.53 -14.77
C ASN A 438 8.66 -16.40 -13.24
N ARG A 439 7.57 -16.81 -12.59
CA ARG A 439 7.37 -16.75 -11.13
C ARG A 439 7.69 -15.38 -10.52
N LYS A 440 7.30 -14.30 -11.21
CA LYS A 440 7.54 -12.94 -10.72
C LYS A 440 6.71 -12.65 -9.47
N ILE A 441 7.39 -12.17 -8.44
CA ILE A 441 6.80 -11.62 -7.22
C ILE A 441 7.37 -10.23 -6.96
N GLY A 442 6.70 -9.48 -6.08
CA GLY A 442 7.15 -8.15 -5.64
C GLY A 442 6.90 -7.95 -4.15
N LEU A 443 7.93 -8.21 -3.35
CA LEU A 443 7.99 -7.82 -1.95
C LEU A 443 8.33 -6.33 -1.85
N GLY A 444 7.46 -5.59 -1.19
CA GLY A 444 7.63 -4.17 -0.89
C GLY A 444 7.62 -3.89 0.61
N ILE A 445 7.48 -2.60 0.94
CA ILE A 445 7.41 -2.10 2.31
C ILE A 445 6.25 -1.12 2.46
N MET A 446 5.81 -0.93 3.69
CA MET A 446 4.98 0.17 4.16
C MET A 446 5.53 0.68 5.50
N GLY A 447 5.06 1.83 5.95
CA GLY A 447 5.51 2.40 7.22
C GLY A 447 6.91 3.02 7.14
N PHE A 448 7.38 3.45 5.96
CA PHE A 448 8.72 4.05 5.86
C PHE A 448 8.81 5.37 6.61
N ALA A 449 7.83 6.26 6.45
CA ALA A 449 7.79 7.51 7.22
C ALA A 449 7.69 7.23 8.73
N ASP A 450 6.91 6.23 9.12
CA ASP A 450 6.73 5.82 10.51
C ASP A 450 8.04 5.34 11.12
N CYS A 451 8.77 4.51 10.37
CA CYS A 451 10.08 4.00 10.75
C CYS A 451 11.08 5.15 10.96
N LEU A 452 11.12 6.12 10.05
CA LEU A 452 11.97 7.29 10.18
C LEU A 452 11.62 8.12 11.42
N ILE A 453 10.33 8.37 11.67
CA ILE A 453 9.86 9.07 12.87
C ILE A 453 10.28 8.34 14.15
N MET A 454 10.13 7.01 14.20
CA MET A 454 10.53 6.18 15.33
C MET A 454 12.05 6.20 15.56
N MET A 455 12.83 6.38 14.49
CA MET A 455 14.28 6.56 14.54
C MET A 455 14.72 8.00 14.77
N ASN A 456 13.77 8.95 14.91
CA ASN A 456 14.02 10.38 15.05
C ASN A 456 14.74 11.01 13.84
N ILE A 457 14.44 10.51 12.64
CA ILE A 457 15.03 10.95 11.37
C ILE A 457 13.96 11.71 10.56
N PRO A 458 14.19 12.97 10.18
CA PRO A 458 13.29 13.68 9.26
C PRO A 458 13.36 13.11 7.84
N TYR A 459 12.21 13.03 7.15
CA TYR A 459 12.10 12.43 5.81
C TYR A 459 12.96 13.15 4.76
N ASP A 460 12.96 14.48 4.78
CA ASP A 460 13.71 15.38 3.90
C ASP A 460 15.16 15.59 4.38
N SER A 461 15.87 14.50 4.66
CA SER A 461 17.25 14.53 5.15
C SER A 461 18.16 13.57 4.40
N ASN A 462 19.47 13.87 4.39
CA ASN A 462 20.48 12.94 3.86
C ASN A 462 20.54 11.64 4.69
N GLU A 463 20.23 11.71 5.98
CA GLU A 463 20.15 10.54 6.86
C GLU A 463 19.03 9.58 6.42
N ALA A 464 17.84 10.11 6.08
CA ALA A 464 16.75 9.31 5.52
C ALA A 464 17.14 8.65 4.19
N ILE A 465 17.86 9.35 3.31
CA ILE A 465 18.37 8.79 2.05
C ILE A 465 19.40 7.68 2.31
N ASN A 466 20.31 7.87 3.27
CA ASN A 466 21.30 6.87 3.63
C ASN A 466 20.65 5.62 4.23
N PHE A 467 19.67 5.80 5.11
CA PHE A 467 18.89 4.71 5.66
C PHE A 467 18.08 3.97 4.58
N ALA A 468 17.43 4.70 3.67
CA ALA A 468 16.74 4.09 2.52
C ALA A 468 17.67 3.22 1.67
N ARG A 469 18.93 3.64 1.50
CA ARG A 469 19.96 2.89 0.77
C ARG A 469 20.32 1.59 1.49
N GLU A 470 20.62 1.68 2.78
CA GLU A 470 20.95 0.53 3.61
C GLU A 470 19.79 -0.47 3.66
N LEU A 471 18.59 0.03 3.94
CA LEU A 471 17.37 -0.76 4.02
C LEU A 471 17.03 -1.43 2.69
N GLY A 472 17.03 -0.68 1.59
CA GLY A 472 16.75 -1.21 0.25
C GLY A 472 17.74 -2.30 -0.13
N SER A 473 19.04 -2.06 0.08
CA SER A 473 20.09 -3.05 -0.19
C SER A 473 19.91 -4.31 0.66
N PHE A 474 19.59 -4.17 1.94
CA PHE A 474 19.38 -5.30 2.84
C PHE A 474 18.19 -6.16 2.40
N ILE A 475 17.03 -5.53 2.15
CA ILE A 475 15.81 -6.22 1.70
C ILE A 475 16.08 -6.99 0.42
N GLN A 476 16.74 -6.35 -0.55
CA GLN A 476 17.00 -6.97 -1.84
C GLN A 476 17.93 -8.19 -1.75
N ASN A 477 18.99 -8.08 -0.95
CA ASN A 477 19.95 -9.15 -0.79
C ASN A 477 19.32 -10.36 -0.07
N GLU A 478 18.57 -10.13 1.01
CA GLU A 478 17.89 -11.21 1.73
C GLU A 478 16.74 -11.81 0.91
N ALA A 479 15.98 -11.00 0.17
CA ALA A 479 14.91 -11.49 -0.69
C ALA A 479 15.45 -12.39 -1.83
N LYS A 480 16.57 -12.00 -2.45
CA LYS A 480 17.27 -12.83 -3.43
C LYS A 480 17.80 -14.11 -2.80
N ARG A 481 18.36 -14.04 -1.59
CA ARG A 481 18.83 -15.24 -0.87
C ARG A 481 17.68 -16.20 -0.58
N ALA A 482 16.54 -15.71 -0.09
CA ALA A 482 15.35 -16.53 0.13
C ALA A 482 14.86 -17.20 -1.17
N SER A 483 14.84 -16.48 -2.29
CA SER A 483 14.51 -17.06 -3.60
C SER A 483 15.53 -18.09 -4.08
N GLN A 484 16.82 -17.92 -3.75
CA GLN A 484 17.86 -18.91 -4.05
C GLN A 484 17.66 -20.20 -3.25
N GLU A 485 17.35 -20.07 -1.96
CA GLU A 485 17.08 -21.20 -1.07
C GLU A 485 15.85 -21.97 -1.51
N LEU A 486 14.76 -21.27 -1.87
CA LEU A 486 13.58 -21.90 -2.48
C LEU A 486 13.91 -22.52 -3.83
N GLY A 487 14.76 -21.89 -4.64
CA GLY A 487 15.17 -22.41 -5.95
C GLY A 487 15.97 -23.70 -5.83
N ALA A 488 16.81 -23.81 -4.81
CA ALA A 488 17.57 -25.03 -4.51
C ALA A 488 16.65 -26.18 -4.02
N LYS A 489 15.58 -25.86 -3.28
CA LYS A 489 14.63 -26.84 -2.75
C LYS A 489 13.57 -27.28 -3.76
N ARG A 490 12.96 -26.32 -4.47
CA ARG A 490 11.78 -26.49 -5.33
C ARG A 490 12.09 -26.45 -6.83
N GLY A 491 13.35 -26.20 -7.19
CA GLY A 491 13.76 -25.88 -8.55
C GLY A 491 13.59 -24.41 -8.91
N SER A 492 14.44 -23.95 -9.83
CA SER A 492 14.38 -22.59 -10.38
C SER A 492 13.08 -22.30 -11.14
N PHE A 493 12.76 -21.03 -11.39
CA PHE A 493 11.64 -20.69 -12.28
C PHE A 493 11.86 -21.30 -13.69
N PRO A 494 10.80 -21.83 -14.34
CA PRO A 494 10.93 -22.59 -15.58
C PRO A 494 11.65 -21.86 -16.73
N ASN A 495 11.50 -20.54 -16.86
CA ASN A 495 12.11 -19.76 -17.93
C ASN A 495 13.53 -19.24 -17.60
N ILE A 496 14.23 -19.81 -16.61
CA ILE A 496 15.56 -19.34 -16.20
C ILE A 496 16.59 -19.31 -17.34
N GLU A 497 16.52 -20.26 -18.28
CA GLU A 497 17.38 -20.32 -19.46
C GLU A 497 17.22 -19.12 -20.42
N LYS A 498 16.07 -18.45 -20.35
CA LYS A 498 15.70 -17.27 -21.17
C LYS A 498 15.90 -15.96 -20.41
N SER A 499 16.55 -16.03 -19.25
CA SER A 499 16.68 -14.94 -18.29
C SER A 499 18.13 -14.49 -18.12
N ILE A 500 18.33 -13.38 -17.41
CA ILE A 500 19.65 -12.93 -16.98
C ILE A 500 20.30 -13.85 -15.92
N TYR A 501 19.55 -14.83 -15.40
CA TYR A 501 19.96 -15.76 -14.35
C TYR A 501 20.39 -17.14 -14.86
N LYS A 502 20.47 -17.33 -16.19
CA LYS A 502 20.82 -18.61 -16.82
C LYS A 502 22.02 -19.31 -16.18
N ASP A 503 23.11 -18.57 -15.95
CA ASP A 503 24.37 -19.10 -15.40
C ASP A 503 24.55 -18.80 -13.90
N SER A 504 23.47 -18.46 -13.20
CA SER A 504 23.52 -18.10 -11.78
C SER A 504 23.18 -19.27 -10.85
N LYS A 505 23.25 -19.04 -9.53
CA LYS A 505 22.71 -19.98 -8.54
C LYS A 505 21.22 -20.25 -8.82
N PRO A 506 20.65 -21.37 -8.33
CA PRO A 506 19.21 -21.61 -8.45
C PRO A 506 18.42 -20.38 -7.99
N MET A 507 17.41 -19.98 -8.75
CA MET A 507 16.57 -18.81 -8.47
C MET A 507 15.12 -19.23 -8.64
N ARG A 508 14.32 -19.15 -7.57
CA ARG A 508 12.90 -19.54 -7.64
C ARG A 508 12.05 -18.54 -8.42
N ASN A 509 12.42 -17.26 -8.43
CA ASN A 509 11.62 -16.16 -8.96
C ASN A 509 12.46 -15.27 -9.88
N ALA A 510 11.92 -14.87 -11.03
CA ALA A 510 12.62 -13.93 -11.93
C ALA A 510 12.74 -12.51 -11.35
N THR A 511 11.85 -12.13 -10.44
CA THR A 511 11.92 -10.90 -9.64
C THR A 511 11.46 -11.18 -8.23
N VAL A 512 12.03 -10.50 -7.24
CA VAL A 512 11.63 -10.66 -5.83
C VAL A 512 11.05 -9.40 -5.20
N THR A 513 11.40 -8.21 -5.67
CA THR A 513 11.06 -6.93 -5.01
C THR A 513 10.36 -5.92 -5.91
N SER A 514 9.49 -5.13 -5.30
CA SER A 514 8.76 -4.02 -5.91
C SER A 514 8.20 -3.11 -4.82
N ILE A 515 8.24 -1.79 -4.98
CA ILE A 515 7.58 -0.87 -4.04
C ILE A 515 6.22 -0.47 -4.60
N ALA A 516 5.19 -1.18 -4.16
CA ALA A 516 3.79 -0.93 -4.52
C ALA A 516 3.14 0.14 -3.63
N PRO A 517 2.07 0.80 -4.10
CA PRO A 517 1.25 1.61 -3.22
C PRO A 517 0.49 0.69 -2.26
N THR A 518 0.47 1.04 -0.98
CA THR A 518 -0.13 0.19 0.06
C THR A 518 -1.43 0.76 0.63
N GLY A 519 -2.11 1.64 -0.09
CA GLY A 519 -3.18 2.50 0.46
C GLY A 519 -4.32 1.81 1.22
N SER A 520 -4.67 0.56 0.92
CA SER A 520 -5.64 -0.20 1.73
C SER A 520 -4.98 -1.00 2.86
N ILE A 521 -3.88 -1.71 2.58
CA ILE A 521 -3.23 -2.58 3.57
C ILE A 521 -2.48 -1.78 4.65
N SER A 522 -1.94 -0.62 4.31
CA SER A 522 -1.34 0.30 5.30
C SER A 522 -2.40 0.96 6.15
N ALA A 523 -3.61 1.20 5.62
CA ALA A 523 -4.73 1.67 6.43
C ALA A 523 -5.23 0.60 7.40
N ILE A 524 -5.24 -0.68 7.00
CA ILE A 524 -5.51 -1.81 7.92
C ILE A 524 -4.44 -1.88 9.01
N ALA A 525 -3.17 -1.76 8.61
CA ALA A 525 -2.01 -1.85 9.51
C ALA A 525 -1.73 -0.56 10.33
N GLU A 526 -2.50 0.51 10.08
CA GLU A 526 -2.31 1.86 10.63
C GLU A 526 -0.89 2.40 10.43
N ALA A 527 -0.34 2.16 9.24
CA ALA A 527 0.98 2.57 8.82
C ALA A 527 0.93 3.60 7.67
N SER A 528 1.99 4.39 7.52
CA SER A 528 2.21 5.20 6.32
C SER A 528 2.32 4.33 5.06
N SER A 529 1.90 4.87 3.91
CA SER A 529 1.81 4.09 2.68
C SER A 529 3.15 3.96 1.97
N GLY A 530 3.55 2.76 1.58
CA GLY A 530 4.73 2.50 0.78
C GLY A 530 5.98 3.16 1.38
N ILE A 531 6.64 3.94 0.51
CA ILE A 531 7.72 4.86 0.85
C ILE A 531 7.25 6.33 0.83
N GLU A 532 5.95 6.58 0.87
CA GLU A 532 5.40 7.94 0.87
C GLU A 532 5.68 8.64 2.20
N PRO A 533 5.93 9.96 2.18
CA PRO A 533 5.81 10.76 3.39
C PRO A 533 4.33 10.82 3.82
N LEU A 534 4.10 11.36 5.02
CA LEU A 534 2.73 11.55 5.50
C LEU A 534 2.00 12.56 4.61
N PHE A 535 0.76 12.24 4.22
CA PHE A 535 -0.09 13.23 3.56
C PHE A 535 -0.49 14.36 4.52
N SER A 536 -0.87 13.96 5.74
CA SER A 536 -1.13 14.82 6.89
C SER A 536 -1.10 13.96 8.15
N VAL A 537 -0.85 14.57 9.30
CA VAL A 537 -1.00 13.92 10.62
C VAL A 537 -2.47 13.67 10.96
N GLY A 538 -3.38 14.50 10.45
CA GLY A 538 -4.82 14.36 10.61
C GLY A 538 -5.55 14.68 9.31
N TYR A 539 -6.35 13.75 8.79
CA TYR A 539 -7.07 13.95 7.54
C TYR A 539 -8.38 13.18 7.48
N LEU A 540 -9.24 13.60 6.56
CA LEU A 540 -10.46 12.90 6.21
C LEU A 540 -10.20 12.02 4.99
N ARG A 541 -10.72 10.80 5.02
CA ARG A 541 -10.66 9.87 3.90
C ARG A 541 -12.05 9.36 3.58
N HIS A 542 -12.43 9.49 2.32
CA HIS A 542 -13.65 8.89 1.79
C HIS A 542 -13.39 7.41 1.49
N ILE A 543 -14.17 6.52 2.12
CA ILE A 543 -14.19 5.09 1.84
C ILE A 543 -15.63 4.70 1.54
N LEU A 544 -15.88 4.36 0.26
CA LEU A 544 -17.23 4.16 -0.26
C LEU A 544 -18.10 5.40 0.04
N ASP A 545 -19.25 5.22 0.66
CA ASP A 545 -20.19 6.30 1.00
C ASP A 545 -19.95 6.89 2.41
N THR A 546 -18.83 6.55 3.05
CA THR A 546 -18.50 7.04 4.40
C THR A 546 -17.22 7.87 4.40
N THR A 547 -17.19 8.89 5.26
CA THR A 547 -15.98 9.67 5.51
C THR A 547 -15.46 9.32 6.89
N MET A 548 -14.15 9.03 6.97
CA MET A 548 -13.49 8.64 8.22
C MET A 548 -12.37 9.61 8.55
N LEU A 549 -12.27 9.95 9.83
CA LEU A 549 -11.15 10.72 10.38
C LEU A 549 -10.00 9.76 10.73
N PHE A 550 -8.82 10.08 10.24
CA PHE A 550 -7.58 9.39 10.58
C PHE A 550 -6.65 10.35 11.29
N ILE A 551 -6.14 9.92 12.44
CA ILE A 551 -5.07 10.60 13.19
C ILE A 551 -3.87 9.66 13.25
N HIS A 552 -2.68 10.19 13.00
CA HIS A 552 -1.46 9.40 12.97
C HIS A 552 -1.11 8.84 14.36
N PRO A 553 -1.06 7.50 14.56
CA PRO A 553 -0.92 6.90 15.89
C PRO A 553 0.36 7.32 16.63
N ILE A 554 1.49 7.39 15.92
CA ILE A 554 2.78 7.77 16.52
C ILE A 554 2.78 9.23 16.98
N PHE A 555 2.11 10.13 16.24
CA PHE A 555 1.99 11.52 16.66
C PHE A 555 1.15 11.62 17.93
N GLU A 556 0.02 10.91 17.97
CA GLU A 556 -0.86 10.89 19.14
C GLU A 556 -0.13 10.38 20.39
N GLU A 557 0.69 9.33 20.26
CA GLU A 557 1.51 8.81 21.35
C GLU A 557 2.54 9.85 21.84
N ILE A 558 3.29 10.48 20.93
CA ILE A 558 4.28 11.51 21.25
C ILE A 558 3.60 12.70 21.94
N ALA A 559 2.47 13.17 21.41
CA ALA A 559 1.72 14.30 21.95
C ALA A 559 1.22 14.05 23.37
N LYS A 560 0.70 12.84 23.63
CA LYS A 560 0.25 12.43 24.97
C LYS A 560 1.43 12.32 25.93
N LYS A 561 2.50 11.63 25.53
CA LYS A 561 3.69 11.42 26.37
C LYS A 561 4.38 12.73 26.75
N ARG A 562 4.40 13.70 25.83
CA ARG A 562 5.02 15.02 26.04
C ARG A 562 4.04 16.08 26.55
N GLY A 563 2.80 15.71 26.86
CA GLY A 563 1.83 16.58 27.55
C GLY A 563 1.26 17.74 26.72
N PHE A 564 1.33 17.71 25.39
CA PHE A 564 0.77 18.74 24.51
C PHE A 564 -0.49 18.30 23.74
N TYR A 565 -0.95 17.07 23.96
CA TYR A 565 -2.18 16.57 23.34
C TYR A 565 -3.43 17.29 23.86
N SER A 566 -4.25 17.82 22.95
CA SER A 566 -5.61 18.31 23.24
C SER A 566 -6.55 18.05 22.07
N GLN A 567 -7.87 18.03 22.32
CA GLN A 567 -8.85 17.90 21.24
C GLN A 567 -8.82 19.10 20.28
N ASP A 568 -8.63 20.30 20.81
CA ASP A 568 -8.51 21.53 20.02
C ASP A 568 -7.29 21.47 19.08
N LEU A 569 -6.17 20.94 19.56
CA LEU A 569 -4.98 20.71 18.74
C LEU A 569 -5.29 19.76 17.58
N ILE A 570 -5.96 18.65 17.84
CA ILE A 570 -6.32 17.68 16.79
C ILE A 570 -7.26 18.31 15.76
N ALA A 571 -8.26 19.08 16.21
CA ALA A 571 -9.15 19.81 15.31
C ALA A 571 -8.37 20.83 14.45
N GLU A 572 -7.40 21.53 15.04
CA GLU A 572 -6.54 22.47 14.32
C GLU A 572 -5.63 21.79 13.29
N ILE A 573 -5.08 20.61 13.61
CA ILE A 573 -4.29 19.80 12.68
C ILE A 573 -5.14 19.37 11.48
N VAL A 574 -6.35 18.85 11.72
CA VAL A 574 -7.25 18.40 10.64
C VAL A 574 -7.65 19.56 9.73
N ARG A 575 -7.85 20.76 10.31
CA ARG A 575 -8.20 21.98 9.58
C ARG A 575 -7.03 22.53 8.75
N SER A 576 -5.83 22.55 9.33
CA SER A 576 -4.66 23.16 8.69
C SER A 576 -3.93 22.22 7.74
N GLY A 577 -4.03 20.91 7.96
CA GLY A 577 -3.27 19.88 7.26
C GLY A 577 -1.78 19.82 7.62
N SER A 578 -1.24 20.87 8.23
CA SER A 578 0.19 21.10 8.49
C SER A 578 0.43 21.42 9.95
N LEU A 579 1.52 20.90 10.52
CA LEU A 579 1.91 21.22 11.88
C LEU A 579 2.65 22.57 12.00
N GLN A 580 3.20 23.09 10.90
CA GLN A 580 4.23 24.14 10.96
C GLN A 580 3.72 25.44 11.61
N LYS A 581 2.49 25.82 11.27
CA LYS A 581 1.87 27.08 11.72
C LYS A 581 1.14 26.95 13.06
N ILE A 582 1.04 25.74 13.63
CA ILE A 582 0.31 25.49 14.88
C ILE A 582 1.20 25.83 16.07
N LYS A 583 0.66 26.62 17.01
CA LYS A 583 1.34 26.98 18.26
C LYS A 583 1.21 25.85 19.28
N GLY A 584 2.22 25.68 20.15
CA GLY A 584 2.20 24.68 21.22
C GLY A 584 2.71 23.29 20.83
N ILE A 585 2.99 23.03 19.55
CA ILE A 585 3.74 21.85 19.11
C ILE A 585 5.25 22.17 19.18
N PRO A 586 6.08 21.35 19.86
CA PRO A 586 7.53 21.51 19.86
C PRO A 586 8.14 21.47 18.45
N GLU A 587 9.14 22.31 18.20
CA GLU A 587 9.77 22.43 16.86
C GLU A 587 10.48 21.14 16.42
N ASP A 588 11.04 20.37 17.35
CA ASP A 588 11.64 19.07 17.04
C ASP A 588 10.56 18.06 16.57
N VAL A 589 9.35 18.11 17.12
CA VAL A 589 8.21 17.32 16.64
C VAL A 589 7.78 17.79 15.25
N LYS A 590 7.64 19.10 15.02
CA LYS A 590 7.29 19.62 13.68
C LYS A 590 8.30 19.19 12.62
N ARG A 591 9.60 19.17 12.96
CA ARG A 591 10.68 18.73 12.07
C ARG A 591 10.56 17.27 11.67
N LEU A 592 10.03 16.40 12.54
CA LEU A 592 9.89 14.95 12.32
C LEU A 592 8.65 14.56 11.51
N PHE A 593 7.63 15.41 11.47
CA PHE A 593 6.36 15.14 10.80
C PHE A 593 6.12 16.08 9.60
N PRO A 594 7.06 16.21 8.64
CA PRO A 594 6.79 16.98 7.43
C PRO A 594 5.73 16.25 6.60
N ILE A 595 4.80 17.01 6.03
CA ILE A 595 3.81 16.46 5.10
C ILE A 595 4.35 16.44 3.67
N ALA A 596 3.73 15.65 2.80
CA ALA A 596 4.17 15.47 1.41
C ALA A 596 4.36 16.79 0.64
N HIS A 597 3.54 17.80 0.90
CA HIS A 597 3.61 19.10 0.21
C HIS A 597 4.68 20.05 0.79
N GLU A 598 5.24 19.73 1.96
CA GLU A 598 6.30 20.51 2.61
C GLU A 598 7.70 19.99 2.27
N ILE A 599 7.79 18.78 1.71
CA ILE A 599 9.06 18.14 1.38
C ILE A 599 9.53 18.67 0.02
N PRO A 600 10.77 19.15 -0.09
CA PRO A 600 11.30 19.57 -1.37
C PRO A 600 11.24 18.44 -2.42
N PRO A 601 10.84 18.73 -3.68
CA PRO A 601 10.66 17.68 -4.70
C PRO A 601 11.90 16.81 -4.92
N GLU A 602 13.09 17.40 -4.78
CA GLU A 602 14.36 16.69 -4.88
C GLU A 602 14.47 15.52 -3.88
N PHE A 603 13.99 15.67 -2.65
CA PHE A 603 14.01 14.59 -1.65
C PHE A 603 13.03 13.47 -2.00
N HIS A 604 11.84 13.80 -2.51
CA HIS A 604 10.91 12.77 -3.01
C HIS A 604 11.58 11.89 -4.06
N ILE A 605 12.26 12.51 -5.03
CA ILE A 605 12.88 11.83 -6.16
C ILE A 605 14.13 11.06 -5.71
N LYS A 606 14.96 11.63 -4.84
CA LYS A 606 16.15 10.94 -4.29
C LYS A 606 15.77 9.70 -3.51
N ILE A 607 14.72 9.75 -2.69
CA ILE A 607 14.21 8.56 -1.98
C ILE A 607 13.68 7.53 -2.98
N GLN A 608 12.88 7.95 -3.97
CA GLN A 608 12.39 7.05 -5.03
C GLN A 608 13.54 6.34 -5.75
N ALA A 609 14.52 7.11 -6.23
CA ALA A 609 15.68 6.60 -6.96
C ALA A 609 16.55 5.69 -6.09
N THR A 610 16.68 6.00 -4.80
CA THR A 610 17.42 5.17 -3.86
C THR A 610 16.81 3.78 -3.76
N PHE A 611 15.50 3.67 -3.54
CA PHE A 611 14.82 2.37 -3.55
C PHE A 611 14.84 1.73 -4.94
N GLN A 612 14.72 2.49 -6.02
CA GLN A 612 14.75 1.98 -7.39
C GLN A 612 16.04 1.22 -7.72
N ASN A 613 17.16 1.59 -7.12
CA ASN A 613 18.45 0.91 -7.29
C ASN A 613 18.47 -0.49 -6.67
N TYR A 614 17.58 -0.78 -5.72
CA TYR A 614 17.53 -2.04 -4.99
C TYR A 614 16.24 -2.83 -5.22
N VAL A 615 15.42 -2.49 -6.21
CA VAL A 615 14.27 -3.31 -6.59
C VAL A 615 14.41 -3.87 -8.00
N ASP A 616 14.00 -5.13 -8.19
CA ASP A 616 14.03 -5.77 -9.52
C ASP A 616 12.99 -5.13 -10.45
N ASN A 617 11.79 -4.84 -9.93
CA ASN A 617 10.72 -4.16 -10.66
C ASN A 617 10.87 -2.64 -10.55
N ALA A 618 9.82 -1.89 -10.25
CA ALA A 618 9.81 -0.44 -10.13
C ALA A 618 9.25 0.03 -8.78
N VAL A 619 9.18 1.35 -8.63
CA VAL A 619 8.69 2.04 -7.43
C VAL A 619 7.50 2.90 -7.81
N SER A 620 6.34 2.63 -7.20
CA SER A 620 5.19 3.53 -7.24
C SER A 620 5.33 4.55 -6.11
N LYS A 621 5.67 5.78 -6.49
CA LYS A 621 5.74 6.92 -5.59
C LYS A 621 5.25 8.16 -6.32
N THR A 622 4.40 8.92 -5.66
CA THR A 622 3.90 10.20 -6.15
C THR A 622 4.86 11.31 -5.72
N ILE A 623 5.30 12.13 -6.68
CA ILE A 623 6.01 13.37 -6.40
C ILE A 623 4.95 14.44 -6.18
N ASN A 624 4.54 14.59 -4.93
CA ASN A 624 3.57 15.60 -4.53
C ASN A 624 4.24 16.98 -4.53
N LEU A 625 3.68 17.93 -5.27
CA LEU A 625 4.14 19.31 -5.32
C LEU A 625 3.12 20.22 -4.63
N PRO A 626 3.58 21.30 -3.96
CA PRO A 626 2.67 22.30 -3.41
C PRO A 626 1.89 23.01 -4.52
N GLU A 627 0.76 23.64 -4.17
CA GLU A 627 -0.15 24.28 -5.13
C GLU A 627 0.52 25.38 -5.98
N ASP A 628 1.45 26.11 -5.37
CA ASP A 628 2.24 27.19 -5.97
C ASP A 628 3.47 26.70 -6.73
N ALA A 629 3.71 25.37 -6.79
CA ALA A 629 4.82 24.81 -7.55
C ALA A 629 4.75 25.24 -9.03
N THR A 630 5.89 25.66 -9.55
CA THR A 630 6.05 26.16 -10.90
C THR A 630 6.15 25.04 -11.93
N PHE A 631 5.92 25.37 -13.19
CA PHE A 631 6.19 24.47 -14.31
C PHE A 631 7.67 24.01 -14.34
N ASP A 632 8.61 24.90 -14.03
CA ASP A 632 10.04 24.60 -14.07
C ASP A 632 10.44 23.59 -12.98
N GLU A 633 9.82 23.65 -11.80
CA GLU A 633 10.02 22.66 -10.74
C GLU A 633 9.48 21.28 -11.15
N ALA A 634 8.30 21.23 -11.78
CA ALA A 634 7.78 19.98 -12.33
C ALA A 634 8.73 19.43 -13.43
N ARG A 635 9.22 20.29 -14.33
CA ARG A 635 10.19 19.92 -15.38
C ARG A 635 11.47 19.35 -14.79
N ALA A 636 12.01 20.01 -13.76
CA ALA A 636 13.20 19.55 -13.05
C ALA A 636 12.98 18.19 -12.40
N ALA A 637 11.78 17.91 -11.88
CA ALA A 637 11.45 16.61 -11.29
C ALA A 637 11.55 15.47 -12.31
N PHE A 638 10.95 15.61 -13.50
CA PHE A 638 11.03 14.62 -14.57
C PHE A 638 12.48 14.37 -15.03
N LEU A 639 13.26 15.44 -15.24
CA LEU A 639 14.66 15.33 -15.66
C LEU A 639 15.54 14.68 -14.58
N LEU A 640 15.30 15.01 -13.30
CA LEU A 640 16.06 14.42 -12.20
C LEU A 640 15.75 12.93 -12.05
N ALA A 641 14.49 12.51 -12.19
CA ALA A 641 14.11 11.10 -12.14
C ALA A 641 14.79 10.29 -13.27
N HIS A 642 14.82 10.84 -14.50
CA HIS A 642 15.57 10.24 -15.60
C HIS A 642 17.06 10.12 -15.30
N LYS A 643 17.67 11.22 -14.85
CA LYS A 643 19.10 11.30 -14.50
C LYS A 643 19.48 10.26 -13.43
N LEU A 644 18.61 10.07 -12.44
CA LEU A 644 18.80 9.12 -11.35
C LEU A 644 18.34 7.69 -11.68
N LYS A 645 18.02 7.39 -12.95
CA LYS A 645 17.64 6.06 -13.44
C LYS A 645 16.42 5.47 -12.73
N CYS A 646 15.44 6.33 -12.41
CA CYS A 646 14.09 5.88 -12.11
C CYS A 646 13.51 5.09 -13.30
N LYS A 647 12.61 4.13 -13.05
CA LYS A 647 11.89 3.42 -14.13
C LYS A 647 10.60 4.12 -14.56
N GLY A 648 10.06 4.98 -13.70
CA GLY A 648 8.95 5.86 -14.02
C GLY A 648 8.82 6.99 -12.99
N ILE A 649 7.97 7.97 -13.29
CA ILE A 649 7.67 9.09 -12.40
C ILE A 649 6.24 9.58 -12.64
N THR A 650 5.57 9.93 -11.54
CA THR A 650 4.29 10.64 -11.52
C THR A 650 4.43 11.89 -10.68
N VAL A 651 4.06 13.03 -11.25
CA VAL A 651 4.02 14.32 -10.55
C VAL A 651 2.57 14.68 -10.28
N TYR A 652 2.28 15.07 -9.05
CA TYR A 652 0.95 15.52 -8.66
C TYR A 652 1.07 16.86 -7.95
N ARG A 653 0.58 17.93 -8.60
CA ARG A 653 0.48 19.23 -7.96
C ARG A 653 -0.82 19.31 -7.17
N TYR A 654 -0.76 19.75 -5.93
CA TYR A 654 -1.95 19.93 -5.11
C TYR A 654 -2.99 20.81 -5.83
N ASN A 655 -4.27 20.44 -5.74
CA ASN A 655 -5.39 21.07 -6.47
C ASN A 655 -5.37 20.96 -8.01
N SER A 656 -4.54 20.10 -8.60
CA SER A 656 -4.59 19.81 -10.06
C SER A 656 -5.84 19.02 -10.50
N LYS A 657 -6.55 18.36 -9.57
CA LYS A 657 -7.85 17.70 -9.83
C LYS A 657 -8.91 18.25 -8.89
N ARG A 658 -10.15 18.41 -9.37
CA ARG A 658 -11.27 18.89 -8.54
C ARG A 658 -11.71 17.93 -7.44
N ILE A 659 -11.65 16.62 -7.70
CA ILE A 659 -11.95 15.56 -6.73
C ILE A 659 -10.64 14.93 -6.30
N GLN A 660 -10.29 15.06 -5.02
CA GLN A 660 -9.07 14.45 -4.47
C GLN A 660 -9.44 13.24 -3.59
N VAL A 661 -8.58 12.22 -3.59
CA VAL A 661 -8.79 11.03 -2.74
C VAL A 661 -8.48 11.34 -1.26
N LEU A 662 -7.56 12.27 -1.04
CA LEU A 662 -7.14 12.77 0.26
C LEU A 662 -7.28 14.29 0.25
N GLU A 663 -7.97 14.82 1.25
CA GLU A 663 -8.26 16.26 1.36
C GLU A 663 -7.93 16.75 2.77
N PHE A 664 -7.48 18.01 2.87
CA PHE A 664 -7.47 18.71 4.15
C PHE A 664 -8.93 18.98 4.57
N GLY A 665 -9.24 18.92 5.86
CA GLY A 665 -10.64 18.93 6.31
C GLY A 665 -11.32 20.30 6.16
N ASP A 666 -12.58 20.31 5.71
CA ASP A 666 -13.49 21.46 5.87
C ASP A 666 -14.05 21.52 7.31
N ILE A 667 -13.91 22.67 7.97
CA ILE A 667 -14.37 22.92 9.34
C ILE A 667 -15.89 22.72 9.50
N ASN A 668 -16.68 22.98 8.46
CA ASN A 668 -18.12 22.78 8.49
C ASN A 668 -18.47 21.29 8.50
N TYR A 669 -17.65 20.47 7.86
CA TYR A 669 -17.81 19.02 7.85
C TYR A 669 -17.30 18.37 9.14
N TYR A 670 -16.17 18.84 9.69
CA TYR A 670 -15.73 18.45 11.04
C TYR A 670 -16.80 18.77 12.08
N LYS A 671 -17.36 19.99 12.08
CA LYS A 671 -18.48 20.39 12.97
C LYS A 671 -19.77 19.60 12.71
N LYS A 672 -20.01 19.11 11.49
CA LYS A 672 -21.18 18.29 11.15
C LYS A 672 -21.04 16.84 11.64
N ILE A 673 -19.84 16.27 11.60
CA ILE A 673 -19.53 14.93 12.15
C ILE A 673 -19.45 14.98 13.68
N CYS A 674 -18.85 16.03 14.23
CA CYS A 674 -18.57 16.16 15.65
C CYS A 674 -19.66 16.90 16.45
N GLY A 675 -20.64 17.55 15.82
CA GLY A 675 -21.63 18.39 16.50
C GLY A 675 -21.06 19.67 17.14
N THR A 676 -21.88 20.38 17.94
CA THR A 676 -21.47 21.54 18.76
C THR A 676 -20.82 21.14 20.10
N GLY A 677 -20.49 19.87 20.30
CA GLY A 677 -19.85 19.35 21.50
C GLY A 677 -19.09 18.07 21.20
N VAL A 678 -17.96 17.89 21.88
CA VAL A 678 -17.07 16.71 21.96
C VAL A 678 -17.12 15.73 20.79
N CYS A 679 -16.10 15.79 19.92
CA CYS A 679 -15.79 14.68 19.03
C CYS A 679 -15.07 13.58 19.84
N GLU A 680 -15.81 12.59 20.33
CA GLU A 680 -15.24 11.44 21.03
C GLU A 680 -14.60 10.45 20.03
N ILE A 681 -13.30 10.66 19.81
CA ILE A 681 -12.33 9.82 19.08
C ILE A 681 -12.34 8.37 19.58
#